data_AF-A0A511WYI4-F1
#
_entry.id   AF-A0A511WYI4-F1
#
_cell.length_a   1.000
_cell.length_b   1.000
_cell.length_c   1.000
_cell.angle_alpha   90.00
_cell.angle_beta   90.00
_cell.angle_gamma   90.00
#
_symmetry.space_group_name_H-M   'P 1'
#
loop_
_entity.id
_entity.type
_entity.pdbx_description
1 polymer ?
#
loop_
_entity_poly.entity_id
_entity_poly.type
_entity_poly.pdbx_seq_one_letter_code
_entity_poly.pdbx_strand_id
1 'polypeptide(L)'
;MKKNPFRKVILDAMKMITASVVIVTSIIPTYYVTAAELNEDRLQAPSVENIHNSNQDELKNLIVNGDFTDTQLMEKPWTGDIPKSWGLWIPNNIETTDYTAKVNENQELVLSSLTDEFRAAVNQRFDIIGGEQYKLSFNIKTEDKVGLARVRINERNGNDQVNLWFSRNFSGTADWQTVIQEFEPHEHTDNITVELFFETGKGTVYFDDIKLIPSIKEEEVIPLEEEIILNDSSIYITNIDSYNYDIKDQSIAINKEGLIYPLVKGETQVSIYDENNVLIKEIPLTVIPYQASTYDEMIKEWNDIIAGNDYYDDSNVVMNKQNTQLDKAVESILSEYLAHIDNENYLWSDITDYRVSANLTASYRRIESVAKQVTQSESKYYQDPVAARMVKDTLNWLYANVYNEESYIIGNWWDYEIGVPRAINNTLTLMNNYFSHEEVLKYTAPISKFVPDPYYFRVTTGNPFKALGGNLIDMGRVKIISGALREDDAIITDAILSLRQALEYASPGGEGFFRDGSYIDHVNVALTGAYGNVMIDGLSQLLPVVLKTDILVEEDLNILYDFIDRAFLPLMYKGQMMDMTRGRSISRQNLQSHAAGGEVIRGIMRVADVSNVDHRDKLTAIVKTIVTQNTYYNIFDNLHSYKDIAMMEALLNDTSVSSIERETELSIFNEMDKVVYRNESSDFAFGISMYSNTTQNYEYMNKENARGWHTADGAVYYYNDDLSHYSDNYWPTVNAYHLPGTTTIMKEREDGSGMVTLPSDFVGGTKLDDYAASVAMDFTNWNETLTAKKSWFIFGEKVVFLGSGINQTTDSFAVTTIENRKLNQDETYELFVNGDIKNFNFEQSELEAVNSILLSNPSNSKMNIGYVFLEETDLKLSHETRSGSWQDINAAQSDTVYSNEFLMFYQEHKRSNDAYAYVMYPNITNSQLQVTVENNSIEILRNDETIQAVYDHDAKQWGIVLYEDVPFSIDDDFTFNKKGIYSMKLKYDHYIVSYYDPTDQALGSSVDLEIDSLHGYDIVKVSTESDRSTIVQVPILGDANSNETIPDVEDNQSEDDESLENDNQEKESDGIKEEGNTTLNNGSSANDSNANDFEKEIANNKTLPLTATHTLNLIFLGALALSLGSVLMLYKKKVRK
;
A
#
# COMPACT_ATOMS: atom_id res chain seq x y z
N MET A 1 -51.96 -2.83 -34.85
CA MET A 1 -52.78 -3.77 -34.05
C MET A 1 -52.00 -5.07 -33.89
N LYS A 2 -51.81 -5.52 -32.63
CA LYS A 2 -51.54 -6.91 -32.17
C LYS A 2 -50.27 -7.60 -32.73
N LYS A 3 -49.31 -8.16 -31.99
CA LYS A 3 -49.07 -8.50 -30.57
C LYS A 3 -47.55 -8.72 -30.48
N ASN A 4 -46.86 -8.13 -29.49
CA ASN A 4 -45.44 -8.40 -29.21
C ASN A 4 -45.33 -9.29 -27.93
N PRO A 5 -44.51 -10.37 -27.89
CA PRO A 5 -44.52 -11.38 -26.83
C PRO A 5 -43.98 -10.94 -25.45
N PHE A 6 -43.46 -9.72 -25.31
CA PHE A 6 -42.86 -9.22 -24.06
C PHE A 6 -43.84 -8.98 -22.90
N ARG A 7 -45.15 -9.04 -23.15
CA ARG A 7 -46.17 -8.77 -22.12
C ARG A 7 -46.58 -10.00 -21.29
N LYS A 8 -46.08 -11.20 -21.63
CA LYS A 8 -46.39 -12.44 -20.89
C LYS A 8 -45.34 -12.77 -19.83
N VAL A 9 -44.06 -12.42 -20.08
CA VAL A 9 -42.96 -12.64 -19.13
C VAL A 9 -43.02 -11.65 -17.95
N ILE A 10 -43.46 -10.41 -18.19
CA ILE A 10 -43.64 -9.40 -17.13
C ILE A 10 -44.91 -9.68 -16.28
N LEU A 11 -45.92 -10.35 -16.85
CA LEU A 11 -47.15 -10.70 -16.12
C LEU A 11 -47.01 -11.94 -15.22
N ASP A 12 -46.05 -12.81 -15.53
CA ASP A 12 -45.73 -13.99 -14.71
C ASP A 12 -44.69 -13.63 -13.62
N ALA A 13 -43.82 -12.64 -13.85
CA ALA A 13 -42.92 -12.09 -12.83
C ALA A 13 -43.66 -11.20 -11.78
N MET A 14 -44.75 -10.51 -12.17
CA MET A 14 -45.57 -9.72 -11.23
C MET A 14 -46.62 -10.56 -10.44
N LYS A 15 -46.66 -11.88 -10.65
CA LYS A 15 -47.56 -12.79 -9.90
C LYS A 15 -46.87 -13.57 -8.77
N MET A 16 -45.56 -13.43 -8.59
CA MET A 16 -44.84 -14.03 -7.44
C MET A 16 -44.50 -13.03 -6.32
N ILE A 17 -44.80 -11.74 -6.49
CA ILE A 17 -44.53 -10.72 -5.46
C ILE A 17 -45.79 -9.84 -5.26
N THR A 18 -46.90 -10.46 -4.82
CA THR A 18 -48.01 -9.84 -4.06
C THR A 18 -49.09 -10.88 -3.72
N ALA A 19 -48.76 -11.78 -2.81
CA ALA A 19 -49.68 -12.49 -1.93
C ALA A 19 -48.81 -13.06 -0.80
N SER A 20 -48.64 -12.36 0.32
CA SER A 20 -49.48 -12.65 1.51
C SER A 20 -49.24 -11.60 2.61
N VAL A 21 -50.27 -10.81 2.91
CA VAL A 21 -50.49 -10.22 4.24
C VAL A 21 -51.98 -10.41 4.57
N VAL A 22 -52.23 -11.19 5.62
CA VAL A 22 -53.47 -11.33 6.44
C VAL A 22 -54.70 -12.00 5.79
N ILE A 23 -54.91 -13.30 6.08
CA ILE A 23 -56.04 -13.84 6.89
C ILE A 23 -55.53 -15.14 7.55
N VAL A 24 -55.20 -15.08 8.84
CA VAL A 24 -55.22 -16.23 9.75
C VAL A 24 -56.05 -15.78 10.95
N THR A 25 -57.24 -16.35 11.13
CA THR A 25 -57.97 -16.27 12.38
C THR A 25 -58.56 -17.63 12.74
N SER A 26 -58.42 -17.94 14.03
CA SER A 26 -59.04 -19.03 14.83
C SER A 26 -58.55 -20.45 14.49
N ILE A 27 -58.03 -21.23 15.44
CA ILE A 27 -58.61 -21.55 16.76
C ILE A 27 -57.49 -21.80 17.81
N ILE A 28 -57.63 -21.10 18.94
CA ILE A 28 -56.99 -21.34 20.24
C ILE A 28 -57.85 -22.36 21.02
N PRO A 29 -57.27 -23.17 21.92
CA PRO A 29 -57.84 -23.21 23.26
C PRO A 29 -56.78 -23.01 24.35
N THR A 30 -56.96 -21.90 25.05
CA THR A 30 -56.47 -21.58 26.37
C THR A 30 -57.14 -22.50 27.38
N TYR A 31 -56.37 -23.02 28.35
CA TYR A 31 -56.89 -23.36 29.65
C TYR A 31 -56.10 -22.60 30.71
N TYR A 32 -56.76 -21.57 31.25
CA TYR A 32 -56.49 -21.03 32.57
C TYR A 32 -56.95 -22.05 33.62
N VAL A 33 -56.15 -22.25 34.66
CA VAL A 33 -56.67 -22.62 35.98
C VAL A 33 -56.09 -21.64 37.00
N THR A 34 -57.02 -20.95 37.66
CA THR A 34 -56.85 -20.12 38.85
C THR A 34 -56.60 -20.98 40.09
N ALA A 35 -55.80 -20.50 41.03
CA ALA A 35 -56.07 -20.72 42.46
C ALA A 35 -55.35 -19.68 43.33
N ALA A 36 -56.13 -18.91 44.06
CA ALA A 36 -55.74 -18.29 45.32
C ALA A 36 -56.01 -19.30 46.46
N GLU A 37 -55.17 -19.31 47.49
CA GLU A 37 -55.48 -19.41 48.94
C GLU A 37 -54.33 -20.02 49.77
N LEU A 38 -53.83 -19.19 50.69
CA LEU A 38 -53.54 -19.43 52.12
C LEU A 38 -52.74 -20.66 52.62
N ASN A 39 -51.76 -20.27 53.45
CA ASN A 39 -51.32 -20.85 54.73
C ASN A 39 -50.25 -21.95 54.79
N GLU A 40 -49.13 -21.49 55.38
CA GLU A 40 -48.49 -21.97 56.60
C GLU A 40 -47.71 -23.30 56.62
N ASP A 41 -46.48 -23.11 57.13
CA ASP A 41 -45.72 -23.98 58.02
C ASP A 41 -44.63 -24.91 57.43
N ARG A 42 -43.40 -24.36 57.51
CA ARG A 42 -42.33 -24.76 58.46
C ARG A 42 -41.26 -25.79 58.03
N LEU A 43 -40.01 -25.32 57.88
CA LEU A 43 -38.88 -25.38 58.87
C LEU A 43 -37.52 -25.09 58.15
N GLN A 44 -36.90 -23.92 58.35
CA GLN A 44 -35.74 -23.62 59.25
C GLN A 44 -34.39 -24.26 58.80
N ALA A 45 -33.22 -23.61 58.71
CA ALA A 45 -32.65 -22.33 59.20
C ALA A 45 -31.22 -22.15 58.58
N PRO A 46 -30.37 -21.15 58.92
CA PRO A 46 -30.56 -19.80 59.47
C PRO A 46 -29.94 -18.66 58.61
N SER A 47 -30.44 -17.46 58.86
CA SER A 47 -29.97 -16.15 58.41
C SER A 47 -28.74 -15.65 59.17
N VAL A 48 -27.80 -15.01 58.47
CA VAL A 48 -26.88 -14.02 59.03
C VAL A 48 -27.48 -12.65 58.73
N GLU A 49 -28.00 -12.01 59.78
CA GLU A 49 -28.49 -10.64 59.77
C GLU A 49 -27.54 -9.80 60.63
N ASN A 50 -27.38 -8.53 60.22
CA ASN A 50 -26.66 -7.41 60.86
C ASN A 50 -25.23 -7.17 60.33
N ILE A 51 -25.10 -6.32 59.31
CA ILE A 51 -24.99 -4.84 59.41
C ILE A 51 -25.31 -4.27 58.02
N HIS A 52 -26.52 -3.75 57.82
CA HIS A 52 -26.81 -2.68 56.83
C HIS A 52 -28.25 -2.22 57.08
N ASN A 53 -28.39 -1.36 58.08
CA ASN A 53 -29.59 -0.57 58.27
C ASN A 53 -29.15 0.89 58.40
N SER A 54 -28.99 1.54 57.25
CA SER A 54 -29.03 3.00 57.13
C SER A 54 -29.40 3.37 55.68
N ASN A 55 -30.68 3.71 55.50
CA ASN A 55 -31.27 4.57 54.47
C ASN A 55 -30.94 4.27 52.98
N GLN A 56 -31.76 3.44 52.34
CA GLN A 56 -32.15 3.70 50.94
C GLN A 56 -33.20 4.82 50.95
N ASP A 57 -32.74 6.07 50.90
CA ASP A 57 -33.54 7.11 50.24
C ASP A 57 -33.51 6.79 48.73
N GLU A 58 -34.64 6.86 48.02
CA GLU A 58 -34.67 6.75 46.56
C GLU A 58 -33.61 7.69 45.96
N LEU A 59 -32.60 7.15 45.27
CA LEU A 59 -31.56 7.94 44.62
C LEU A 59 -32.23 8.91 43.66
N LYS A 60 -32.19 10.19 44.02
CA LYS A 60 -32.98 11.25 43.37
C LYS A 60 -32.35 11.58 42.01
N ASN A 61 -33.17 11.61 40.95
CA ASN A 61 -32.76 12.17 39.66
C ASN A 61 -32.31 13.63 39.84
N LEU A 62 -31.07 13.92 39.44
CA LEU A 62 -30.48 15.26 39.50
C LEU A 62 -31.11 16.17 38.44
N ILE A 63 -31.48 15.62 37.28
CA ILE A 63 -32.18 16.38 36.24
C ILE A 63 -33.56 16.80 36.72
N VAL A 64 -33.83 18.10 36.68
CA VAL A 64 -35.13 18.69 36.96
C VAL A 64 -35.87 18.89 35.64
N ASN A 65 -37.12 18.44 35.57
CA ASN A 65 -37.99 18.58 34.39
C ASN A 65 -37.39 17.92 33.13
N GLY A 66 -36.88 16.69 33.29
CA GLY A 66 -36.31 15.90 32.20
C GLY A 66 -37.33 15.27 31.24
N ASP A 67 -38.61 15.24 31.64
CA ASP A 67 -39.75 14.84 30.81
C ASP A 67 -40.38 16.03 30.05
N PHE A 68 -39.82 17.23 30.24
CA PHE A 68 -40.23 18.50 29.62
C PHE A 68 -41.71 18.87 29.78
N THR A 69 -42.41 18.29 30.76
CA THR A 69 -43.85 18.52 30.96
C THR A 69 -44.17 19.89 31.58
N ASP A 70 -43.23 20.48 32.33
CA ASP A 70 -43.39 21.81 32.92
C ASP A 70 -42.80 22.90 32.02
N THR A 71 -43.66 23.64 31.33
CA THR A 71 -43.26 24.70 30.40
C THR A 71 -43.61 26.11 30.89
N GLN A 72 -42.95 27.10 30.32
CA GLN A 72 -43.31 28.51 30.45
C GLN A 72 -43.42 29.16 29.07
N LEU A 73 -44.12 30.31 29.04
CA LEU A 73 -44.37 31.06 27.82
C LEU A 73 -43.05 31.43 27.12
N MET A 74 -43.09 31.36 25.78
CA MET A 74 -41.95 31.63 24.91
C MET A 74 -41.31 33.01 25.16
N GLU A 75 -39.98 33.01 25.20
CA GLU A 75 -39.09 34.18 25.20
C GLU A 75 -37.87 33.88 24.31
N LYS A 76 -37.42 34.87 23.51
CA LYS A 76 -36.22 34.71 22.67
C LYS A 76 -35.00 34.41 23.55
N PRO A 77 -34.08 33.50 23.15
CA PRO A 77 -33.94 32.89 21.82
C PRO A 77 -34.79 31.63 21.57
N TRP A 78 -35.64 31.19 22.49
CA TRP A 78 -36.52 30.05 22.22
C TRP A 78 -37.57 30.40 21.16
N THR A 79 -37.97 29.39 20.39
CA THR A 79 -38.89 29.53 19.25
C THR A 79 -40.31 29.02 19.55
N GLY A 80 -40.52 28.53 20.76
CA GLY A 80 -41.79 28.02 21.29
C GLY A 80 -41.71 27.88 22.81
N ASP A 81 -42.56 27.05 23.38
CA ASP A 81 -42.62 26.83 24.83
C ASP A 81 -41.26 26.41 25.40
N ILE A 82 -40.89 27.03 26.51
CA ILE A 82 -39.60 26.85 27.16
C ILE A 82 -39.75 25.79 28.25
N PRO A 83 -38.93 24.74 28.29
CA PRO A 83 -38.92 23.82 29.42
C PRO A 83 -38.32 24.54 30.63
N LYS A 84 -39.07 24.61 31.75
CA LYS A 84 -38.56 25.26 32.97
C LYS A 84 -37.29 24.57 33.46
N SER A 85 -36.39 25.37 34.05
CA SER A 85 -35.08 24.95 34.56
C SER A 85 -34.03 24.59 33.50
N TRP A 86 -34.34 24.70 32.20
CA TRP A 86 -33.38 24.47 31.13
C TRP A 86 -32.95 25.78 30.45
N GLY A 87 -31.66 25.94 30.21
CA GLY A 87 -31.07 27.01 29.42
C GLY A 87 -30.94 26.63 27.95
N LEU A 88 -30.95 27.61 27.05
CA LEU A 88 -30.59 27.44 25.65
C LEU A 88 -29.31 28.22 25.37
N TRP A 89 -28.31 27.53 24.88
CA TRP A 89 -27.07 28.11 24.38
C TRP A 89 -27.01 27.98 22.86
N ILE A 90 -26.76 29.10 22.19
CA ILE A 90 -26.48 29.18 20.75
C ILE A 90 -25.17 29.96 20.62
N PRO A 91 -24.17 29.47 19.88
CA PRO A 91 -22.93 30.20 19.64
C PRO A 91 -23.16 31.55 18.96
N ASN A 92 -22.36 32.56 19.33
CA ASN A 92 -22.47 33.92 18.77
C ASN A 92 -22.17 34.02 17.26
N ASN A 93 -21.50 33.01 16.67
CA ASN A 93 -21.19 32.96 15.25
C ASN A 93 -22.27 32.27 14.39
N ILE A 94 -23.38 31.83 15.00
CA ILE A 94 -24.52 31.27 14.29
C ILE A 94 -25.50 32.41 13.96
N GLU A 95 -25.58 32.79 12.68
CA GLU A 95 -26.47 33.86 12.20
C GLU A 95 -27.84 33.34 11.69
N THR A 96 -28.12 32.04 11.81
CA THR A 96 -29.37 31.45 11.31
C THR A 96 -30.60 32.06 12.00
N THR A 97 -31.62 32.36 11.19
CA THR A 97 -32.94 32.77 11.66
C THR A 97 -34.01 31.70 11.47
N ASP A 98 -33.67 30.59 10.82
CA ASP A 98 -34.56 29.45 10.51
C ASP A 98 -34.22 28.22 11.36
N TYR A 99 -34.24 28.37 12.68
CA TYR A 99 -34.12 27.25 13.60
C TYR A 99 -35.38 27.09 14.46
N THR A 100 -35.50 25.91 15.06
CA THR A 100 -36.45 25.60 16.12
C THR A 100 -35.70 25.11 17.33
N ALA A 101 -35.99 25.71 18.47
CA ALA A 101 -35.70 25.22 19.81
C ALA A 101 -36.97 25.45 20.66
N LYS A 102 -37.68 24.37 21.02
CA LYS A 102 -38.93 24.43 21.80
C LYS A 102 -39.31 23.07 22.37
N VAL A 103 -40.22 23.06 23.34
CA VAL A 103 -41.04 21.88 23.66
C VAL A 103 -42.24 21.85 22.70
N ASN A 104 -42.53 20.69 22.11
CA ASN A 104 -43.65 20.53 21.17
C ASN A 104 -44.95 20.09 21.88
N GLU A 105 -46.02 19.86 21.10
CA GLU A 105 -47.33 19.45 21.62
C GLU A 105 -47.34 18.07 22.30
N ASN A 106 -46.34 17.23 22.00
CA ASN A 106 -46.16 15.91 22.61
C ASN A 106 -45.28 15.95 23.86
N GLN A 107 -44.90 17.15 24.34
CA GLN A 107 -43.98 17.35 25.47
C GLN A 107 -42.55 16.88 25.17
N GLU A 108 -42.11 16.91 23.91
CA GLU A 108 -40.76 16.54 23.51
C GLU A 108 -39.93 17.81 23.26
N LEU A 109 -38.65 17.83 23.68
CA LEU A 109 -37.73 18.90 23.30
C LEU A 109 -37.30 18.72 21.84
N VAL A 110 -37.48 19.74 21.00
CA VAL A 110 -37.14 19.73 19.58
C VAL A 110 -36.08 20.77 19.27
N LEU A 111 -34.96 20.32 18.70
CA LEU A 111 -33.92 21.14 18.10
C LEU A 111 -33.88 20.88 16.60
N SER A 112 -34.06 21.91 15.77
CA SER A 112 -34.14 21.74 14.32
C SER A 112 -33.58 22.92 13.54
N SER A 113 -33.01 22.64 12.37
CA SER A 113 -32.81 23.63 11.31
C SER A 113 -32.83 22.91 9.97
N LEU A 114 -33.73 23.30 9.06
CA LEU A 114 -33.94 22.57 7.81
C LEU A 114 -33.12 23.13 6.66
N THR A 115 -32.83 24.44 6.65
CA THR A 115 -32.11 25.08 5.54
C THR A 115 -30.69 25.49 5.88
N ASP A 116 -30.47 26.02 7.08
CA ASP A 116 -29.22 26.69 7.46
C ASP A 116 -28.42 25.84 8.45
N GLU A 117 -27.11 26.04 8.53
CA GLU A 117 -26.33 25.42 9.59
C GLU A 117 -26.74 25.95 10.95
N PHE A 118 -27.01 25.03 11.87
CA PHE A 118 -27.43 25.32 13.23
C PHE A 118 -26.58 24.52 14.22
N ARG A 119 -26.29 25.16 15.34
CA ARG A 119 -25.59 24.56 16.47
C ARG A 119 -26.22 25.11 17.74
N ALA A 120 -26.62 24.24 18.65
CA ALA A 120 -27.25 24.63 19.90
C ALA A 120 -27.08 23.56 20.98
N ALA A 121 -27.21 24.00 22.23
CA ALA A 121 -27.29 23.11 23.38
C ALA A 121 -28.43 23.56 24.29
N VAL A 122 -29.26 22.60 24.71
CA VAL A 122 -30.21 22.81 25.80
C VAL A 122 -29.61 22.20 27.05
N ASN A 123 -29.43 23.01 28.09
CA ASN A 123 -28.53 22.65 29.19
C ASN A 123 -29.10 22.89 30.59
N GLN A 124 -28.57 22.14 31.55
CA GLN A 124 -28.83 22.30 32.97
C GLN A 124 -27.53 22.02 33.74
N ARG A 125 -27.27 22.82 34.79
CA ARG A 125 -26.05 22.73 35.60
C ARG A 125 -26.38 22.17 36.98
N PHE A 126 -25.50 21.30 37.48
CA PHE A 126 -25.64 20.61 38.76
C PHE A 126 -24.33 20.62 39.52
N ASP A 127 -24.41 20.74 40.84
CA ASP A 127 -23.29 20.39 41.72
C ASP A 127 -23.23 18.85 41.83
N ILE A 128 -22.03 18.30 41.80
CA ILE A 128 -21.81 16.85 41.79
C ILE A 128 -20.61 16.50 42.67
N ILE A 129 -20.48 15.24 43.06
CA ILE A 129 -19.29 14.74 43.74
C ILE A 129 -18.42 14.05 42.69
N GLY A 130 -17.22 14.59 42.45
CA GLY A 130 -16.22 13.96 41.60
C GLY A 130 -15.74 12.62 42.16
N GLY A 131 -15.51 11.64 41.28
CA GLY A 131 -15.14 10.26 41.62
C GLY A 131 -16.31 9.35 42.02
N GLU A 132 -17.55 9.86 42.05
CA GLU A 132 -18.75 9.03 42.26
C GLU A 132 -19.35 8.62 40.92
N GLN A 133 -20.03 7.47 40.84
CA GLN A 133 -20.67 7.02 39.61
C GLN A 133 -22.08 7.59 39.46
N TYR A 134 -22.48 7.91 38.23
CA TYR A 134 -23.82 8.37 37.87
C TYR A 134 -24.29 7.68 36.60
N LYS A 135 -25.59 7.42 36.53
CA LYS A 135 -26.24 6.83 35.36
C LYS A 135 -27.00 7.90 34.59
N LEU A 136 -26.53 8.21 33.39
CA LEU A 136 -27.24 9.06 32.44
C LEU A 136 -28.20 8.21 31.62
N SER A 137 -29.46 8.60 31.55
CA SER A 137 -30.44 8.03 30.63
C SER A 137 -31.22 9.11 29.90
N PHE A 138 -31.50 8.89 28.61
CA PHE A 138 -32.32 9.79 27.81
C PHE A 138 -32.92 9.07 26.59
N ASN A 139 -34.07 9.53 26.13
CA ASN A 139 -34.62 9.15 24.84
C ASN A 139 -34.19 10.17 23.78
N ILE A 140 -33.83 9.67 22.59
CA ILE A 140 -33.49 10.50 21.43
C ILE A 140 -34.10 9.95 20.15
N LYS A 141 -34.49 10.85 19.26
CA LYS A 141 -34.91 10.55 17.88
C LYS A 141 -34.28 11.56 16.93
N THR A 142 -33.88 11.14 15.73
CA THR A 142 -33.31 12.05 14.71
C THR A 142 -34.06 11.93 13.38
N GLU A 143 -34.25 13.05 12.70
CA GLU A 143 -34.83 13.11 11.36
C GLU A 143 -33.91 13.92 10.44
N ASP A 144 -33.37 13.25 9.43
CA ASP A 144 -32.44 13.80 8.42
C ASP A 144 -31.28 14.61 9.03
N LYS A 145 -30.76 14.16 10.18
CA LYS A 145 -29.69 14.86 10.90
C LYS A 145 -28.38 14.78 10.13
N VAL A 146 -27.99 15.88 9.51
CA VAL A 146 -26.64 16.11 8.95
C VAL A 146 -25.77 16.70 10.06
N GLY A 147 -24.59 16.12 10.29
CA GLY A 147 -23.77 16.37 11.50
C GLY A 147 -24.25 15.51 12.69
N LEU A 148 -23.79 15.81 13.90
CA LEU A 148 -24.02 14.95 15.08
C LEU A 148 -25.08 15.52 16.05
N ALA A 149 -25.73 14.63 16.79
CA ALA A 149 -26.56 14.91 17.95
C ALA A 149 -26.16 13.98 19.11
N ARG A 150 -26.18 14.48 20.35
CA ARG A 150 -25.72 13.73 21.54
C ARG A 150 -26.08 14.47 22.82
N VAL A 151 -25.90 13.82 23.96
CA VAL A 151 -25.72 14.49 25.26
C VAL A 151 -24.23 14.70 25.50
N ARG A 152 -23.86 15.86 26.01
CA ARG A 152 -22.48 16.20 26.43
C ARG A 152 -22.50 16.66 27.88
N ILE A 153 -21.50 16.28 28.66
CA ILE A 153 -21.36 16.72 30.05
C ILE A 153 -20.05 17.50 30.18
N ASN A 154 -20.16 18.80 30.45
CA ASN A 154 -19.02 19.67 30.72
C ASN A 154 -18.70 19.65 32.21
N GLU A 155 -17.57 19.06 32.58
CA GLU A 155 -17.13 18.93 33.96
C GLU A 155 -16.25 20.09 34.37
N ARG A 156 -16.49 20.63 35.57
CA ARG A 156 -15.79 21.82 36.06
C ARG A 156 -15.36 21.68 37.51
N ASN A 157 -14.28 22.38 37.83
CA ASN A 157 -13.86 22.70 39.18
C ASN A 157 -13.93 24.22 39.33
N GLY A 158 -14.94 24.71 40.04
CA GLY A 158 -15.28 26.13 40.04
C GLY A 158 -15.61 26.65 38.63
N ASN A 159 -14.71 27.46 38.07
CA ASN A 159 -14.87 28.05 36.72
C ASN A 159 -14.07 27.34 35.64
N ASP A 160 -13.11 26.49 36.00
CA ASP A 160 -12.21 25.84 35.07
C ASP A 160 -12.84 24.52 34.58
N GLN A 161 -12.78 24.29 33.26
CA GLN A 161 -13.22 23.03 32.68
C GLN A 161 -12.14 21.97 32.91
N VAL A 162 -12.53 20.87 33.55
CA VAL A 162 -11.65 19.76 33.92
C VAL A 162 -11.71 18.66 32.85
N ASN A 163 -12.92 18.32 32.40
CA ASN A 163 -13.13 17.27 31.41
C ASN A 163 -14.39 17.55 30.56
N LEU A 164 -14.54 16.81 29.46
CA LEU A 164 -15.72 16.86 28.60
C LEU A 164 -16.12 15.44 28.21
N TRP A 165 -17.20 14.96 28.82
CA TRP A 165 -17.76 13.64 28.55
C TRP A 165 -18.82 13.72 27.46
N PHE A 166 -18.93 12.67 26.64
CA PHE A 166 -19.88 12.62 25.54
C PHE A 166 -20.67 11.31 25.58
N SER A 167 -21.97 11.42 25.34
CA SER A 167 -22.78 10.25 25.06
C SER A 167 -22.45 9.68 23.68
N ARG A 168 -23.05 8.52 23.37
CA ARG A 168 -23.16 8.03 21.98
C ARG A 168 -23.65 9.13 21.03
N ASN A 169 -23.14 9.13 19.80
CA ASN A 169 -23.50 10.07 18.75
C ASN A 169 -24.68 9.57 17.89
N PHE A 170 -25.51 10.50 17.42
CA PHE A 170 -26.67 10.24 16.56
C PHE A 170 -26.62 11.12 15.31
N SER A 171 -26.92 10.54 14.15
CA SER A 171 -27.00 11.23 12.86
C SER A 171 -27.97 10.49 11.92
N GLY A 172 -28.31 11.10 10.79
CA GLY A 172 -29.29 10.55 9.86
C GLY A 172 -30.70 10.48 10.46
N THR A 173 -31.47 9.49 10.03
CA THR A 173 -32.86 9.27 10.47
C THR A 173 -32.96 8.00 11.28
N ALA A 174 -33.36 8.14 12.55
CA ALA A 174 -33.56 7.04 13.49
C ALA A 174 -34.78 7.32 14.36
N ASP A 175 -35.60 6.29 14.60
CA ASP A 175 -36.75 6.41 15.50
C ASP A 175 -36.29 6.48 16.97
N TRP A 176 -37.23 6.67 17.89
CA TRP A 176 -36.97 6.77 19.32
C TRP A 176 -36.13 5.60 19.85
N GLN A 177 -35.04 5.94 20.53
CA GLN A 177 -34.18 5.00 21.23
C GLN A 177 -33.84 5.52 22.63
N THR A 178 -33.79 4.60 23.59
CA THR A 178 -33.36 4.89 24.95
C THR A 178 -31.86 4.65 25.05
N VAL A 179 -31.14 5.69 25.48
CA VAL A 179 -29.72 5.64 25.78
C VAL A 179 -29.58 5.53 27.29
N ILE A 180 -28.69 4.65 27.72
CA ILE A 180 -28.29 4.48 29.11
C ILE A 180 -26.77 4.36 29.11
N GLN A 181 -26.08 5.27 29.79
CA GLN A 181 -24.63 5.27 29.89
C GLN A 181 -24.20 5.67 31.30
N GLU A 182 -23.22 4.96 31.83
CA GLU A 182 -22.57 5.34 33.08
C GLU A 182 -21.62 6.53 32.82
N PHE A 183 -21.55 7.41 33.81
CA PHE A 183 -20.79 8.64 33.82
C PHE A 183 -20.14 8.79 35.19
N GLU A 184 -18.82 8.80 35.22
CA GLU A 184 -18.02 9.06 36.41
C GLU A 184 -17.29 10.40 36.20
N PRO A 185 -17.64 11.46 36.96
CA PRO A 185 -16.93 12.72 36.87
C PRO A 185 -15.52 12.56 37.45
N HIS A 186 -14.55 13.29 36.89
CA HIS A 186 -13.20 13.38 37.40
C HIS A 186 -13.19 13.70 38.92
N GLU A 187 -12.25 13.15 39.69
CA GLU A 187 -12.15 13.32 41.16
C GLU A 187 -12.14 14.78 41.67
N HIS A 188 -11.91 15.74 40.78
CA HIS A 188 -11.81 17.16 41.12
C HIS A 188 -12.99 17.97 40.57
N THR A 189 -13.97 17.32 39.97
CA THR A 189 -15.19 17.95 39.47
C THR A 189 -16.11 18.26 40.65
N ASP A 190 -16.47 19.54 40.80
CA ASP A 190 -17.43 20.01 41.80
C ASP A 190 -18.80 20.33 41.18
N ASN A 191 -18.85 20.53 39.86
CA ASN A 191 -20.09 20.75 39.14
C ASN A 191 -20.00 20.32 37.66
N ILE A 192 -21.15 20.00 37.10
CA ILE A 192 -21.30 19.60 35.69
C ILE A 192 -22.37 20.42 34.98
N THR A 193 -22.25 20.53 33.66
CA THR A 193 -23.33 21.02 32.80
C THR A 193 -23.71 19.93 31.80
N VAL A 194 -24.92 19.38 31.95
CA VAL A 194 -25.51 18.42 31.01
C VAL A 194 -26.11 19.19 29.84
N GLU A 195 -25.72 18.84 28.62
CA GLU A 195 -26.06 19.56 27.40
C GLU A 195 -26.65 18.61 26.36
N LEU A 196 -27.94 18.79 26.05
CA LEU A 196 -28.60 18.13 24.93
C LEU A 196 -28.19 18.86 23.66
N PHE A 197 -27.27 18.26 22.93
CA PHE A 197 -26.40 18.95 21.98
C PHE A 197 -26.78 18.64 20.54
N PHE A 198 -27.09 19.69 19.79
CA PHE A 198 -27.20 19.68 18.34
C PHE A 198 -25.89 20.24 17.77
N GLU A 199 -25.00 19.36 17.31
CA GLU A 199 -23.74 19.77 16.68
C GLU A 199 -23.99 20.36 15.29
N THR A 200 -23.10 21.26 14.87
CA THR A 200 -23.19 22.02 13.60
C THR A 200 -23.71 21.15 12.46
N GLY A 201 -24.84 21.56 11.89
CA GLY A 201 -25.43 20.90 10.73
C GLY A 201 -26.91 21.23 10.57
N LYS A 202 -27.66 20.30 9.97
CA LYS A 202 -29.08 20.46 9.58
C LYS A 202 -29.89 19.23 9.98
N GLY A 203 -31.21 19.33 9.91
CA GLY A 203 -32.15 18.28 10.30
C GLY A 203 -32.82 18.56 11.64
N THR A 204 -33.43 17.54 12.22
CA THR A 204 -34.21 17.63 13.47
C THR A 204 -33.78 16.58 14.47
N VAL A 205 -33.73 16.97 15.75
CA VAL A 205 -33.42 16.09 16.88
C VAL A 205 -34.49 16.30 17.94
N TYR A 206 -34.98 15.20 18.49
CA TYR A 206 -35.92 15.16 19.59
C TYR A 206 -35.25 14.53 20.81
N PHE A 207 -35.51 15.10 21.98
CA PHE A 207 -35.06 14.57 23.27
C PHE A 207 -36.25 14.45 24.21
N ASP A 208 -36.24 13.40 25.04
CA ASP A 208 -37.22 13.17 26.11
C ASP A 208 -36.62 12.30 27.24
N ASP A 209 -37.28 12.25 28.39
CA ASP A 209 -36.97 11.42 29.57
C ASP A 209 -35.51 11.49 30.06
N ILE A 210 -34.98 12.71 30.22
CA ILE A 210 -33.59 12.91 30.65
C ILE A 210 -33.44 12.66 32.15
N LYS A 211 -32.54 11.74 32.50
CA LYS A 211 -32.24 11.33 33.87
C LYS A 211 -30.73 11.28 34.10
N LEU A 212 -30.30 11.77 35.26
CA LEU A 212 -28.96 11.58 35.78
C LEU A 212 -29.11 11.18 37.25
N ILE A 213 -28.87 9.91 37.54
CA ILE A 213 -29.12 9.33 38.86
C ILE A 213 -27.79 8.87 39.44
N PRO A 214 -27.44 9.22 40.70
CA PRO A 214 -26.26 8.61 41.34
C PRO A 214 -26.36 7.08 41.27
N SER A 215 -25.27 6.41 40.93
CA SER A 215 -25.17 4.96 40.86
C SER A 215 -24.11 4.49 41.84
N ILE A 216 -24.28 3.29 42.36
CA ILE A 216 -23.22 2.64 43.13
C ILE A 216 -22.33 1.95 42.10
N LYS A 217 -21.02 2.19 42.17
CA LYS A 217 -20.03 1.41 41.43
C LYS A 217 -20.18 -0.05 41.87
N GLU A 218 -20.88 -0.84 41.06
CA GLU A 218 -20.88 -2.28 41.24
C GLU A 218 -19.45 -2.72 40.96
N GLU A 219 -18.74 -3.16 42.01
CA GLU A 219 -17.48 -3.88 41.80
C GLU A 219 -17.77 -5.03 40.85
N GLU A 220 -17.09 -5.06 39.71
CA GLU A 220 -17.20 -6.14 38.75
C GLU A 220 -16.64 -7.40 39.42
N VAL A 221 -17.50 -8.14 40.12
CA VAL A 221 -17.11 -9.39 40.77
C VAL A 221 -16.83 -10.39 39.65
N ILE A 222 -15.55 -10.71 39.43
CA ILE A 222 -15.15 -11.81 38.56
C ILE A 222 -15.86 -13.07 39.07
N PRO A 223 -16.82 -13.63 38.33
CA PRO A 223 -17.60 -14.75 38.83
C PRO A 223 -16.70 -15.98 38.92
N LEU A 224 -16.81 -16.70 40.03
CA LEU A 224 -16.25 -18.04 40.15
C LEU A 224 -16.88 -18.96 39.11
N GLU A 225 -16.10 -19.89 38.60
CA GLU A 225 -16.54 -20.89 37.64
C GLU A 225 -17.73 -21.69 38.19
N GLU A 226 -18.68 -22.03 37.31
CA GLU A 226 -19.77 -22.96 37.61
C GLU A 226 -19.41 -24.39 37.15
N GLU A 227 -18.71 -24.49 36.02
CA GLU A 227 -18.14 -25.72 35.47
C GLU A 227 -16.93 -25.37 34.59
N ILE A 228 -16.05 -26.35 34.35
CA ILE A 228 -14.93 -26.22 33.41
C ILE A 228 -15.07 -27.30 32.34
N ILE A 229 -15.16 -26.89 31.07
CA ILE A 229 -15.18 -27.81 29.92
C ILE A 229 -13.98 -27.51 29.05
N LEU A 230 -13.14 -28.51 28.82
CA LEU A 230 -11.90 -28.41 28.06
C LEU A 230 -11.88 -29.44 26.95
N ASN A 231 -11.36 -29.06 25.78
CA ASN A 231 -10.90 -30.06 24.83
C ASN A 231 -9.47 -30.51 25.20
N ASP A 232 -9.00 -31.64 24.68
CA ASP A 232 -7.69 -32.21 25.02
C ASP A 232 -6.48 -31.44 24.48
N SER A 233 -6.69 -30.34 23.76
CA SER A 233 -5.67 -29.35 23.38
C SER A 233 -5.75 -28.01 24.13
N SER A 234 -6.82 -27.74 24.89
CA SER A 234 -7.02 -26.47 25.60
C SER A 234 -6.13 -26.31 26.83
N ILE A 235 -5.84 -25.07 27.21
CA ILE A 235 -5.25 -24.68 28.49
C ILE A 235 -6.20 -23.67 29.14
N TYR A 236 -6.81 -24.04 30.26
CA TYR A 236 -7.74 -23.15 30.95
C TYR A 236 -6.99 -22.20 31.88
N ILE A 237 -7.29 -20.91 31.79
CA ILE A 237 -6.83 -19.91 32.77
C ILE A 237 -7.96 -19.71 33.78
N THR A 238 -7.69 -19.98 35.07
CA THR A 238 -8.69 -19.83 36.13
C THR A 238 -9.17 -18.39 36.27
N ASN A 239 -10.41 -18.16 36.68
CA ASN A 239 -10.99 -16.81 36.73
C ASN A 239 -10.33 -15.93 37.80
N ILE A 240 -10.12 -16.48 39.00
CA ILE A 240 -9.47 -15.78 40.12
C ILE A 240 -8.07 -16.35 40.33
N ASP A 241 -7.05 -15.50 40.24
CA ASP A 241 -5.62 -15.87 40.31
C ASP A 241 -5.13 -16.20 41.73
N SER A 242 -5.65 -15.48 42.72
CA SER A 242 -5.31 -15.64 44.14
C SER A 242 -5.89 -16.91 44.77
N TYR A 243 -6.80 -17.59 44.07
CA TYR A 243 -7.47 -18.80 44.56
C TYR A 243 -6.70 -20.06 44.17
N ASN A 244 -6.81 -21.11 44.97
CA ASN A 244 -6.23 -22.41 44.70
C ASN A 244 -7.28 -23.38 44.14
N TYR A 245 -6.94 -24.08 43.06
CA TYR A 245 -7.84 -25.00 42.36
C TYR A 245 -7.25 -26.42 42.44
N ASP A 246 -7.86 -27.28 43.24
CA ASP A 246 -7.42 -28.67 43.42
C ASP A 246 -8.28 -29.62 42.56
N ILE A 247 -7.62 -30.37 41.67
CA ILE A 247 -8.31 -31.31 40.78
C ILE A 247 -8.33 -32.69 41.43
N LYS A 248 -9.54 -33.21 41.71
CA LYS A 248 -9.70 -34.47 42.47
C LYS A 248 -9.06 -35.67 41.80
N ASP A 249 -9.24 -35.82 40.49
CA ASP A 249 -8.58 -36.85 39.68
C ASP A 249 -7.52 -36.21 38.77
N GLN A 250 -6.29 -36.15 39.28
CA GLN A 250 -5.14 -35.60 38.57
C GLN A 250 -4.68 -36.46 37.38
N SER A 251 -5.27 -37.64 37.16
CA SER A 251 -5.01 -38.40 35.93
C SER A 251 -5.78 -37.84 34.73
N ILE A 252 -6.85 -37.07 34.96
CA ILE A 252 -7.71 -36.47 33.93
C ILE A 252 -7.20 -35.07 33.53
N ALA A 253 -6.85 -34.24 34.51
CA ALA A 253 -6.32 -32.90 34.29
C ALA A 253 -5.42 -32.48 35.46
N ILE A 254 -4.52 -31.53 35.25
CA ILE A 254 -3.64 -30.98 36.30
C ILE A 254 -3.71 -29.46 36.34
N ASN A 255 -3.70 -28.87 37.53
CA ASN A 255 -3.54 -27.44 37.72
C ASN A 255 -2.05 -27.14 37.99
N LYS A 256 -1.47 -26.20 37.25
CA LYS A 256 -0.17 -25.59 37.56
C LYS A 256 -0.37 -24.09 37.67
N GLU A 257 -0.38 -23.59 38.91
CA GLU A 257 -0.36 -22.14 39.19
C GLU A 257 -1.48 -21.35 38.49
N GLY A 258 -2.69 -21.92 38.44
CA GLY A 258 -3.86 -21.27 37.82
C GLY A 258 -4.06 -21.59 36.34
N LEU A 259 -3.20 -22.44 35.76
CA LEU A 259 -3.40 -23.03 34.43
C LEU A 259 -3.81 -24.50 34.56
N ILE A 260 -5.00 -24.84 34.07
CA ILE A 260 -5.50 -26.23 34.07
C ILE A 260 -5.26 -26.87 32.70
N TYR A 261 -4.50 -27.97 32.71
CA TYR A 261 -4.12 -28.75 31.54
C TYR A 261 -4.91 -30.06 31.49
N PRO A 262 -5.56 -30.40 30.37
CA PRO A 262 -6.12 -31.71 30.14
C PRO A 262 -5.00 -32.75 29.96
N LEU A 263 -5.23 -33.97 30.44
CA LEU A 263 -4.33 -35.11 30.24
C LEU A 263 -5.00 -36.23 29.44
N VAL A 264 -6.20 -36.63 29.86
CA VAL A 264 -7.02 -37.63 29.16
C VAL A 264 -8.49 -37.25 29.24
N LYS A 265 -9.27 -37.67 28.24
CA LYS A 265 -10.73 -37.52 28.25
C LYS A 265 -11.33 -38.12 29.53
N GLY A 266 -12.29 -37.42 30.12
CA GLY A 266 -12.95 -37.86 31.34
C GLY A 266 -13.64 -36.73 32.08
N GLU A 267 -14.29 -37.09 33.18
CA GLU A 267 -14.96 -36.15 34.08
C GLU A 267 -14.32 -36.24 35.47
N THR A 268 -14.08 -35.09 36.08
CA THR A 268 -13.54 -34.95 37.44
C THR A 268 -14.20 -33.76 38.13
N GLN A 269 -13.71 -33.38 39.32
CA GLN A 269 -14.16 -32.20 40.05
C GLN A 269 -12.98 -31.31 40.41
N VAL A 270 -13.24 -30.01 40.48
CA VAL A 270 -12.29 -29.00 40.94
C VAL A 270 -12.81 -28.42 42.25
N SER A 271 -12.00 -28.50 43.29
CA SER A 271 -12.25 -27.87 44.59
C SER A 271 -11.52 -26.53 44.64
N ILE A 272 -12.26 -25.43 44.78
CA ILE A 272 -11.74 -24.06 44.74
C ILE A 272 -11.61 -23.53 46.17
N TYR A 273 -10.43 -23.04 46.52
CA TYR A 273 -10.10 -22.49 47.83
C TYR A 273 -9.68 -21.03 47.72
N ASP A 274 -10.05 -20.21 48.70
CA ASP A 274 -9.55 -18.83 48.79
C ASP A 274 -8.07 -18.77 49.24
N GLU A 275 -7.52 -17.55 49.31
CA GLU A 275 -6.17 -17.26 49.81
C GLU A 275 -5.89 -17.79 51.22
N ASN A 276 -6.93 -18.02 52.03
CA ASN A 276 -6.84 -18.55 53.39
C ASN A 276 -7.02 -20.07 53.45
N ASN A 277 -7.03 -20.75 52.30
CA ASN A 277 -7.29 -22.18 52.13
C ASN A 277 -8.67 -22.64 52.61
N VAL A 278 -9.68 -21.77 52.56
CA VAL A 278 -11.06 -22.13 52.84
C VAL A 278 -11.72 -22.61 51.55
N LEU A 279 -12.33 -23.79 51.58
CA LEU A 279 -13.08 -24.32 50.44
C LEU A 279 -14.28 -23.42 50.17
N ILE A 280 -14.28 -22.76 49.01
CA ILE A 280 -15.35 -21.88 48.55
C ILE A 280 -16.40 -22.67 47.77
N LYS A 281 -15.95 -23.54 46.86
CA LYS A 281 -16.85 -24.24 45.92
C LYS A 281 -16.23 -25.53 45.39
N GLU A 282 -17.08 -26.49 45.00
CA GLU A 282 -16.68 -27.62 44.16
C GLU A 282 -17.47 -27.59 42.86
N ILE A 283 -16.79 -27.75 41.73
CA ILE A 283 -17.38 -27.67 40.39
C ILE A 283 -16.98 -28.87 39.54
N PRO A 284 -17.81 -29.27 38.55
CA PRO A 284 -17.42 -30.30 37.58
C PRO A 284 -16.35 -29.79 36.61
N LEU A 285 -15.42 -30.67 36.24
CA LEU A 285 -14.50 -30.47 35.11
C LEU A 285 -14.63 -31.63 34.13
N THR A 286 -14.82 -31.31 32.85
CA THR A 286 -14.96 -32.30 31.78
C THR A 286 -13.91 -32.07 30.70
N VAL A 287 -13.15 -33.12 30.36
CA VAL A 287 -12.22 -33.14 29.22
C VAL A 287 -12.83 -33.93 28.08
N ILE A 288 -13.08 -33.27 26.95
CA ILE A 288 -13.60 -33.84 25.71
C ILE A 288 -12.51 -33.97 24.65
N PRO A 289 -12.59 -34.94 23.72
CA PRO A 289 -11.63 -35.03 22.62
C PRO A 289 -11.80 -33.86 21.65
N TYR A 290 -10.69 -33.29 21.19
CA TYR A 290 -10.66 -32.34 20.08
C TYR A 290 -10.53 -33.09 18.75
N GLN A 291 -11.21 -32.61 17.71
CA GLN A 291 -11.03 -33.08 16.35
C GLN A 291 -10.57 -31.90 15.51
N ALA A 292 -9.32 -31.96 15.03
CA ALA A 292 -8.77 -30.92 14.18
C ALA A 292 -9.60 -30.74 12.90
N SER A 293 -9.78 -29.48 12.54
CA SER A 293 -10.49 -28.96 11.40
C SER A 293 -9.52 -28.33 10.37
N THR A 294 -10.01 -28.00 9.19
CA THR A 294 -9.23 -27.21 8.21
C THR A 294 -8.86 -25.83 8.76
N TYR A 295 -9.65 -25.24 9.68
CA TYR A 295 -9.32 -23.98 10.32
C TYR A 295 -8.09 -24.10 11.22
N ASP A 296 -7.90 -25.24 11.89
CA ASP A 296 -6.68 -25.50 12.67
C ASP A 296 -5.43 -25.57 11.80
N GLU A 297 -5.55 -26.17 10.61
CA GLU A 297 -4.46 -26.19 9.63
C GLU A 297 -4.14 -24.78 9.12
N MET A 298 -5.17 -23.98 8.82
CA MET A 298 -5.01 -22.56 8.46
C MET A 298 -4.32 -21.75 9.56
N ILE A 299 -4.74 -21.92 10.81
CA ILE A 299 -4.15 -21.27 11.98
C ILE A 299 -2.69 -21.72 12.18
N LYS A 300 -2.40 -23.00 11.98
CA LYS A 300 -1.03 -23.53 12.07
C LYS A 300 -0.13 -22.87 11.03
N GLU A 301 -0.51 -22.89 9.75
CA GLU A 301 0.28 -22.26 8.68
C GLU A 301 0.49 -20.76 8.93
N TRP A 302 -0.53 -20.08 9.45
CA TRP A 302 -0.40 -18.67 9.83
C TRP A 302 0.63 -18.48 10.95
N ASN A 303 0.53 -19.24 12.04
CA ASN A 303 1.45 -19.18 13.18
C ASN A 303 2.89 -19.54 12.78
N ASP A 304 3.07 -20.51 11.89
CA ASP A 304 4.36 -20.90 11.33
C ASP A 304 5.03 -19.72 10.61
N ILE A 305 4.24 -18.87 9.94
CA ILE A 305 4.74 -17.70 9.19
C ILE A 305 4.95 -16.47 10.09
N ILE A 306 4.05 -16.17 11.03
CA ILE A 306 4.13 -14.93 11.83
C ILE A 306 5.05 -15.04 13.05
N ALA A 307 5.41 -16.26 13.45
CA ALA A 307 6.32 -16.56 14.55
C ALA A 307 7.26 -17.72 14.21
N GLY A 308 6.70 -18.86 13.81
CA GLY A 308 7.48 -20.05 13.43
C GLY A 308 8.07 -20.81 14.62
N ASN A 309 7.42 -20.81 15.79
CA ASN A 309 7.97 -21.41 17.01
C ASN A 309 8.43 -22.88 16.80
N ASP A 310 7.72 -23.66 15.98
CA ASP A 310 8.09 -25.04 15.61
C ASP A 310 9.44 -25.17 14.86
N TYR A 311 9.93 -24.07 14.28
CA TYR A 311 11.17 -23.98 13.51
C TYR A 311 12.35 -23.45 14.33
N TYR A 312 12.16 -23.18 15.62
CA TYR A 312 13.22 -22.67 16.47
C TYR A 312 14.35 -23.69 16.67
N ASP A 313 15.59 -23.25 16.49
CA ASP A 313 16.80 -24.02 16.74
C ASP A 313 17.66 -23.27 17.78
N ASP A 314 17.86 -23.89 18.95
CA ASP A 314 18.65 -23.35 20.06
C ASP A 314 20.15 -23.24 19.75
N SER A 315 20.62 -23.86 18.67
CA SER A 315 21.98 -23.71 18.17
C SER A 315 22.12 -22.56 17.15
N ASN A 316 21.02 -22.07 16.58
CA ASN A 316 21.04 -20.96 15.63
C ASN A 316 21.20 -19.61 16.36
N VAL A 317 22.29 -18.90 16.07
CA VAL A 317 22.65 -17.64 16.75
C VAL A 317 21.68 -16.48 16.44
N VAL A 318 21.06 -16.47 15.25
CA VAL A 318 20.09 -15.45 14.84
C VAL A 318 18.78 -15.65 15.59
N MET A 319 18.26 -16.88 15.61
CA MET A 319 17.03 -17.23 16.32
C MET A 319 17.16 -16.97 17.83
N ASN A 320 18.29 -17.38 18.44
CA ASN A 320 18.58 -17.09 19.85
C ASN A 320 18.60 -15.59 20.16
N LYS A 321 19.21 -14.78 19.28
CA LYS A 321 19.25 -13.33 19.42
C LYS A 321 17.83 -12.75 19.39
N GLN A 322 17.00 -13.20 18.44
CA GLN A 322 15.60 -12.76 18.34
C GLN A 322 14.76 -13.19 19.54
N ASN A 323 14.85 -14.45 19.96
CA ASN A 323 14.14 -14.95 21.15
C ASN A 323 14.54 -14.15 22.41
N THR A 324 15.84 -13.89 22.59
CA THR A 324 16.33 -13.07 23.72
C THR A 324 15.82 -11.62 23.67
N GLN A 325 15.71 -11.03 22.47
CA GLN A 325 15.17 -9.68 22.30
C GLN A 325 13.67 -9.62 22.60
N LEU A 326 12.90 -10.63 22.15
CA LEU A 326 11.48 -10.76 22.45
C LEU A 326 11.25 -10.98 23.95
N ASP A 327 12.04 -11.84 24.61
CA ASP A 327 11.99 -12.03 26.06
C ASP A 327 12.25 -10.73 26.83
N LYS A 328 13.20 -9.90 26.39
CA LYS A 328 13.45 -8.59 27.01
C LYS A 328 12.29 -7.62 26.80
N ALA A 329 11.66 -7.64 25.63
CA ALA A 329 10.49 -6.82 25.35
C ALA A 329 9.31 -7.25 26.25
N VAL A 330 9.05 -8.55 26.36
CA VAL A 330 8.00 -9.10 27.23
C VAL A 330 8.26 -8.78 28.71
N GLU A 331 9.51 -8.85 29.17
CA GLU A 331 9.89 -8.43 30.52
C GLU A 331 9.52 -6.97 30.82
N SER A 332 9.81 -6.07 29.87
CA SER A 332 9.45 -4.66 30.00
C SER A 332 7.93 -4.45 29.98
N ILE A 333 7.21 -5.14 29.10
CA ILE A 333 5.75 -5.05 28.97
C ILE A 333 5.07 -5.54 30.25
N LEU A 334 5.50 -6.69 30.78
CA LEU A 334 4.96 -7.26 32.03
C LEU A 334 5.23 -6.36 33.21
N SER A 335 6.44 -5.82 33.33
CA SER A 335 6.80 -4.91 34.42
C SER A 335 5.94 -3.65 34.40
N GLU A 336 5.70 -3.09 33.21
CA GLU A 336 4.85 -1.91 33.02
C GLU A 336 3.38 -2.19 33.35
N TYR A 337 2.85 -3.33 32.88
CA TYR A 337 1.49 -3.76 33.15
C TYR A 337 1.26 -3.99 34.65
N LEU A 338 2.12 -4.78 35.31
CA LEU A 338 1.96 -5.09 36.74
C LEU A 338 2.08 -3.85 37.63
N ALA A 339 2.82 -2.84 37.21
CA ALA A 339 2.91 -1.57 37.94
C ALA A 339 1.63 -0.71 37.85
N HIS A 340 0.76 -0.99 36.87
CA HIS A 340 -0.43 -0.19 36.56
C HIS A 340 -1.71 -1.02 36.42
N ILE A 341 -1.71 -2.29 36.82
CA ILE A 341 -2.85 -3.21 36.65
C ILE A 341 -4.11 -2.73 37.37
N ASP A 342 -3.95 -2.01 38.49
CA ASP A 342 -5.06 -1.42 39.25
C ASP A 342 -5.56 -0.07 38.66
N ASN A 343 -4.98 0.41 37.56
CA ASN A 343 -5.39 1.66 36.93
C ASN A 343 -6.60 1.45 36.01
N GLU A 344 -7.69 2.16 36.31
CA GLU A 344 -8.95 2.00 35.57
C GLU A 344 -8.98 2.72 34.21
N ASN A 345 -8.02 3.62 33.93
CA ASN A 345 -8.03 4.47 32.74
C ASN A 345 -7.03 4.06 31.66
N TYR A 346 -5.92 3.41 32.05
CA TYR A 346 -4.88 2.97 31.13
C TYR A 346 -4.12 1.76 31.68
N LEU A 347 -3.58 0.94 30.78
CA LEU A 347 -2.78 -0.25 31.13
C LEU A 347 -1.27 0.02 31.09
N TRP A 348 -0.84 1.13 30.50
CA TRP A 348 0.56 1.51 30.37
C TRP A 348 0.76 3.01 30.53
N SER A 349 1.77 3.44 31.29
CA SER A 349 2.01 4.85 31.61
C SER A 349 2.42 5.70 30.39
N ASP A 350 2.94 5.08 29.34
CA ASP A 350 3.27 5.74 28.08
C ASP A 350 2.10 5.75 27.08
N ILE A 351 0.99 5.06 27.39
CA ILE A 351 -0.22 4.98 26.58
C ILE A 351 -1.43 5.39 27.42
N THR A 352 -1.63 6.70 27.58
CA THR A 352 -2.66 7.27 28.46
C THR A 352 -3.88 7.87 27.74
N ASP A 353 -3.81 8.07 26.42
CA ASP A 353 -4.92 8.62 25.62
C ASP A 353 -5.25 7.72 24.42
N TYR A 354 -6.31 6.92 24.54
CA TYR A 354 -6.80 6.05 23.47
C TYR A 354 -7.57 6.78 22.36
N ARG A 355 -7.76 8.11 22.44
CA ARG A 355 -8.26 8.90 21.31
C ARG A 355 -7.20 9.09 20.22
N VAL A 356 -5.92 8.89 20.57
CA VAL A 356 -4.84 8.78 19.59
C VAL A 356 -4.85 7.34 19.08
N SER A 357 -5.47 7.09 17.94
CA SER A 357 -5.70 5.71 17.43
C SER A 357 -4.45 4.81 17.39
N ALA A 358 -3.26 5.37 17.12
CA ALA A 358 -2.00 4.64 17.11
C ALA A 358 -1.67 3.98 18.47
N ASN A 359 -2.11 4.60 19.57
CA ASN A 359 -1.97 4.05 20.92
C ASN A 359 -2.71 2.72 21.05
N LEU A 360 -3.89 2.60 20.44
CA LEU A 360 -4.66 1.36 20.45
C LEU A 360 -3.91 0.23 19.74
N THR A 361 -3.38 0.47 18.54
CA THR A 361 -2.56 -0.53 17.84
C THR A 361 -1.32 -0.91 18.64
N ALA A 362 -0.65 0.07 19.27
CA ALA A 362 0.53 -0.19 20.10
C ALA A 362 0.21 -1.12 21.29
N SER A 363 -0.93 -0.89 21.96
CA SER A 363 -1.44 -1.73 23.04
C SER A 363 -1.66 -3.19 22.63
N TYR A 364 -2.36 -3.42 21.53
CA TYR A 364 -2.59 -4.78 21.04
C TYR A 364 -1.29 -5.48 20.56
N ARG A 365 -0.33 -4.73 20.00
CA ARG A 365 0.98 -5.29 19.62
C ARG A 365 1.84 -5.69 20.82
N ARG A 366 1.64 -5.08 21.99
CA ARG A 366 2.31 -5.52 23.24
C ARG A 366 1.86 -6.92 23.62
N ILE A 367 0.55 -7.17 23.63
CA ILE A 367 0.02 -8.50 23.98
C ILE A 367 0.30 -9.54 22.88
N GLU A 368 0.36 -9.14 21.60
CA GLU A 368 0.82 -10.03 20.53
C GLU A 368 2.27 -10.48 20.77
N SER A 369 3.15 -9.58 21.21
CA SER A 369 4.55 -9.91 21.53
C SER A 369 4.65 -10.89 22.70
N VAL A 370 3.77 -10.75 23.70
CA VAL A 370 3.68 -11.65 24.85
C VAL A 370 3.16 -13.02 24.41
N ALA A 371 2.12 -13.05 23.56
CA ALA A 371 1.55 -14.28 23.01
C ALA A 371 2.59 -15.13 22.25
N LYS A 372 3.50 -14.49 21.48
CA LYS A 372 4.62 -15.18 20.82
C LYS A 372 5.52 -15.92 21.82
N GLN A 373 5.87 -15.28 22.93
CA GLN A 373 6.76 -15.87 23.93
C GLN A 373 6.06 -16.88 24.85
N VAL A 374 4.78 -16.67 25.17
CA VAL A 374 3.96 -17.65 25.94
C VAL A 374 3.85 -18.99 25.19
N THR A 375 3.97 -18.96 23.87
CA THR A 375 3.82 -20.13 22.99
C THR A 375 5.15 -20.64 22.43
N GLN A 376 6.28 -20.05 22.82
CA GLN A 376 7.61 -20.44 22.38
C GLN A 376 8.28 -21.32 23.44
N SER A 377 8.53 -22.60 23.16
CA SER A 377 9.01 -23.59 24.14
C SER A 377 10.34 -23.24 24.80
N GLU A 378 11.20 -22.49 24.11
CA GLU A 378 12.52 -22.06 24.59
C GLU A 378 12.53 -20.63 25.16
N SER A 379 11.37 -19.98 25.27
CA SER A 379 11.23 -18.70 25.98
C SER A 379 11.15 -18.94 27.50
N LYS A 380 11.70 -18.01 28.29
CA LYS A 380 11.48 -18.02 29.75
C LYS A 380 10.01 -17.77 30.15
N TYR A 381 9.17 -17.31 29.22
CA TYR A 381 7.74 -17.06 29.43
C TYR A 381 6.85 -18.18 28.87
N TYR A 382 7.43 -19.28 28.37
CA TYR A 382 6.67 -20.40 27.86
C TYR A 382 5.67 -20.92 28.90
N GLN A 383 4.37 -20.86 28.58
CA GLN A 383 3.28 -21.23 29.48
C GLN A 383 3.33 -20.52 30.86
N ASP A 384 3.88 -19.31 30.93
CA ASP A 384 3.90 -18.52 32.16
C ASP A 384 2.48 -18.03 32.53
N PRO A 385 1.97 -18.35 33.74
CA PRO A 385 0.59 -18.04 34.11
C PRO A 385 0.31 -16.54 34.21
N VAL A 386 1.29 -15.73 34.63
CA VAL A 386 1.14 -14.28 34.76
C VAL A 386 1.06 -13.63 33.37
N ALA A 387 1.93 -14.03 32.45
CA ALA A 387 1.93 -13.57 31.08
C ALA A 387 0.67 -13.97 30.32
N ALA A 388 0.24 -15.24 30.43
CA ALA A 388 -0.97 -15.71 29.78
C ALA A 388 -2.23 -14.98 30.28
N ARG A 389 -2.33 -14.76 31.60
CA ARG A 389 -3.41 -14.00 32.22
C ARG A 389 -3.40 -12.53 31.79
N MET A 390 -2.24 -11.88 31.79
CA MET A 390 -2.10 -10.48 31.36
C MET A 390 -2.64 -10.25 29.94
N VAL A 391 -2.39 -11.18 29.01
CA VAL A 391 -2.93 -11.10 27.64
C VAL A 391 -4.47 -11.13 27.66
N LYS A 392 -5.05 -12.07 28.41
CA LYS A 392 -6.51 -12.26 28.50
C LYS A 392 -7.20 -11.07 29.18
N ASP A 393 -6.64 -10.59 30.28
CA ASP A 393 -7.18 -9.46 31.04
C ASP A 393 -7.07 -8.16 30.24
N THR A 394 -5.95 -7.95 29.53
CA THR A 394 -5.77 -6.80 28.63
C THR A 394 -6.78 -6.84 27.48
N LEU A 395 -7.02 -7.99 26.85
CA LEU A 395 -8.06 -8.14 25.82
C LEU A 395 -9.44 -7.80 26.38
N ASN A 396 -9.77 -8.29 27.58
CA ASN A 396 -11.03 -7.99 28.22
C ASN A 396 -11.19 -6.50 28.52
N TRP A 397 -10.16 -5.86 29.10
CA TRP A 397 -10.19 -4.44 29.45
C TRP A 397 -10.29 -3.56 28.20
N LEU A 398 -9.50 -3.84 27.15
CA LEU A 398 -9.55 -3.07 25.91
C LEU A 398 -10.88 -3.25 25.18
N TYR A 399 -11.45 -4.46 25.20
CA TYR A 399 -12.80 -4.70 24.68
C TYR A 399 -13.84 -3.89 25.46
N ALA A 400 -13.86 -3.99 26.80
CA ALA A 400 -14.85 -3.31 27.63
C ALA A 400 -14.78 -1.79 27.51
N ASN A 401 -13.57 -1.22 27.42
CA ASN A 401 -13.36 0.23 27.58
C ASN A 401 -13.05 0.98 26.28
N VAL A 402 -12.48 0.34 25.26
CA VAL A 402 -11.86 1.07 24.13
C VAL A 402 -12.34 0.59 22.76
N TYR A 403 -12.27 -0.71 22.48
CA TYR A 403 -12.49 -1.29 21.15
C TYR A 403 -13.53 -2.42 21.20
N ASN A 404 -14.80 -2.03 21.02
CA ASN A 404 -15.93 -2.95 20.91
C ASN A 404 -16.91 -2.50 19.81
N GLU A 405 -18.02 -3.21 19.66
CA GLU A 405 -19.05 -2.95 18.66
C GLU A 405 -19.82 -1.64 18.90
N GLU A 406 -19.78 -1.05 20.09
CA GLU A 406 -20.36 0.26 20.37
C GLU A 406 -19.35 1.41 20.15
N SER A 407 -18.06 1.10 19.97
CA SER A 407 -17.02 2.06 19.62
C SER A 407 -17.23 2.63 18.20
N TYR A 408 -16.59 3.78 17.94
CA TYR A 408 -16.51 4.41 16.62
C TYR A 408 -15.10 4.91 16.35
N ILE A 409 -14.75 5.12 15.08
CA ILE A 409 -13.41 5.52 14.68
C ILE A 409 -13.11 6.95 15.16
N ILE A 410 -12.07 7.07 16.00
CA ILE A 410 -11.48 8.34 16.46
C ILE A 410 -10.01 8.31 16.08
N GLY A 411 -9.56 9.28 15.29
CA GLY A 411 -8.19 9.30 14.75
C GLY A 411 -8.12 8.62 13.38
N ASN A 412 -7.12 7.74 13.19
CA ASN A 412 -6.88 7.06 11.93
C ASN A 412 -7.73 5.78 11.81
N TRP A 413 -8.46 5.65 10.69
CA TRP A 413 -9.27 4.46 10.38
C TRP A 413 -8.43 3.18 10.31
N TRP A 414 -7.17 3.30 9.88
CA TRP A 414 -6.24 2.18 9.71
C TRP A 414 -6.03 1.41 11.01
N ASP A 415 -5.95 2.10 12.16
CA ASP A 415 -5.78 1.42 13.44
C ASP A 415 -7.00 0.56 13.80
N TYR A 416 -8.21 1.05 13.54
CA TYR A 416 -9.46 0.35 13.86
C TYR A 416 -9.80 -0.77 12.89
N GLU A 417 -9.37 -0.68 11.63
CA GLU A 417 -9.76 -1.60 10.56
C GLU A 417 -8.63 -2.55 10.13
N ILE A 418 -7.36 -2.24 10.46
CA ILE A 418 -6.19 -3.04 10.09
C ILE A 418 -5.28 -3.31 11.29
N GLY A 419 -4.76 -2.27 11.93
CA GLY A 419 -3.73 -2.38 12.97
C GLY A 419 -4.15 -3.24 14.16
N VAL A 420 -5.29 -2.89 14.77
CA VAL A 420 -5.88 -3.59 15.90
C VAL A 420 -6.44 -4.96 15.50
N PRO A 421 -7.26 -5.10 14.43
CA PRO A 421 -7.72 -6.41 13.99
C PRO A 421 -6.60 -7.42 13.72
N ARG A 422 -5.48 -7.01 13.11
CA ARG A 422 -4.34 -7.90 12.88
C ARG A 422 -3.69 -8.37 14.18
N ALA A 423 -3.49 -7.47 15.14
CA ALA A 423 -2.88 -7.81 16.41
C ALA A 423 -3.81 -8.69 17.27
N ILE A 424 -5.13 -8.45 17.24
CA ILE A 424 -6.14 -9.34 17.83
C ILE A 424 -6.04 -10.74 17.21
N ASN A 425 -6.12 -10.82 15.88
CA ASN A 425 -6.05 -12.09 15.16
C ASN A 425 -4.78 -12.86 15.51
N ASN A 426 -3.60 -12.23 15.41
CA ASN A 426 -2.32 -12.88 15.70
C ASN A 426 -2.23 -13.35 17.15
N THR A 427 -2.71 -12.55 18.12
CA THR A 427 -2.74 -12.94 19.53
C THR A 427 -3.61 -14.17 19.73
N LEU A 428 -4.82 -14.17 19.16
CA LEU A 428 -5.78 -15.27 19.29
C LEU A 428 -5.32 -16.52 18.52
N THR A 429 -4.66 -16.42 17.37
CA THR A 429 -4.14 -17.60 16.66
C THR A 429 -2.98 -18.24 17.42
N LEU A 430 -2.05 -17.44 17.94
CA LEU A 430 -0.91 -17.94 18.71
C LEU A 430 -1.38 -18.63 20.00
N MET A 431 -2.29 -17.97 20.73
CA MET A 431 -2.81 -18.47 22.00
C MET A 431 -4.16 -19.19 21.85
N ASN A 432 -4.48 -19.76 20.68
CA ASN A 432 -5.82 -20.34 20.40
C ASN A 432 -6.26 -21.33 21.49
N ASN A 433 -5.32 -22.15 21.98
CA ASN A 433 -5.59 -23.13 23.02
C ASN A 433 -5.92 -22.53 24.40
N TYR A 434 -5.62 -21.24 24.64
CA TYR A 434 -5.89 -20.53 25.91
C TYR A 434 -7.25 -19.81 25.93
N PHE A 435 -7.91 -19.70 24.78
CA PHE A 435 -9.19 -19.03 24.64
C PHE A 435 -10.30 -20.03 24.32
N SER A 436 -11.46 -19.83 24.93
CA SER A 436 -12.68 -20.51 24.50
C SER A 436 -13.15 -19.93 23.16
N HIS A 437 -13.92 -20.72 22.40
CA HIS A 437 -14.50 -20.24 21.14
C HIS A 437 -15.44 -19.04 21.38
N GLU A 438 -16.13 -18.96 22.52
CA GLU A 438 -16.95 -17.80 22.89
C GLU A 438 -16.12 -16.52 23.05
N GLU A 439 -14.96 -16.61 23.68
CA GLU A 439 -14.03 -15.48 23.82
C GLU A 439 -13.45 -15.05 22.47
N VAL A 440 -13.11 -16.01 21.61
CA VAL A 440 -12.67 -15.73 20.25
C VAL A 440 -13.77 -14.97 19.48
N LEU A 441 -15.03 -15.41 19.58
CA LEU A 441 -16.16 -14.72 18.96
C LEU A 441 -16.37 -13.31 19.52
N LYS A 442 -16.25 -13.13 20.85
CA LYS A 442 -16.34 -11.84 21.54
C LYS A 442 -15.27 -10.87 21.04
N TYR A 443 -14.00 -11.25 21.09
CA TYR A 443 -12.89 -10.34 20.76
C TYR A 443 -12.75 -10.08 19.26
N THR A 444 -13.30 -10.92 18.39
CA THR A 444 -13.34 -10.69 16.93
C THR A 444 -14.64 -10.03 16.45
N ALA A 445 -15.67 -9.89 17.28
CA ALA A 445 -16.91 -9.21 16.89
C ALA A 445 -16.72 -7.73 16.47
N PRO A 446 -15.84 -6.93 17.13
CA PRO A 446 -15.55 -5.56 16.70
C PRO A 446 -14.91 -5.49 15.30
N ILE A 447 -14.12 -6.50 14.92
CA ILE A 447 -13.58 -6.60 13.56
C ILE A 447 -14.71 -6.69 12.54
N SER A 448 -15.76 -7.48 12.82
CA SER A 448 -16.93 -7.59 11.95
C SER A 448 -17.76 -6.28 11.88
N LYS A 449 -17.76 -5.49 12.97
CA LYS A 449 -18.37 -4.15 13.01
C LYS A 449 -17.62 -3.15 12.12
N PHE A 450 -16.31 -3.04 12.30
CA PHE A 450 -15.50 -2.03 11.61
C PHE A 450 -15.17 -2.40 10.17
N VAL A 451 -15.04 -3.71 9.90
CA VAL A 451 -14.68 -4.27 8.58
C VAL A 451 -15.75 -5.27 8.12
N PRO A 452 -16.98 -4.81 7.86
CA PRO A 452 -18.09 -5.70 7.49
C PRO A 452 -17.98 -6.21 6.05
N ASP A 453 -17.30 -5.48 5.16
CA ASP A 453 -17.22 -5.74 3.72
C ASP A 453 -15.74 -5.94 3.30
N PRO A 454 -15.35 -7.11 2.76
CA PRO A 454 -13.97 -7.36 2.35
C PRO A 454 -13.55 -6.59 1.08
N TYR A 455 -14.45 -5.86 0.41
CA TYR A 455 -14.12 -5.05 -0.77
C TYR A 455 -13.87 -3.57 -0.43
N TYR A 456 -14.18 -3.13 0.80
CA TYR A 456 -14.12 -1.72 1.16
C TYR A 456 -13.60 -1.50 2.58
N PHE A 457 -12.76 -0.49 2.75
CA PHE A 457 -12.47 0.11 4.05
C PHE A 457 -13.34 1.35 4.27
N ARG A 458 -13.36 1.85 5.51
CA ARG A 458 -14.08 3.07 5.92
C ARG A 458 -15.59 3.00 5.72
N VAL A 459 -16.13 1.77 5.74
CA VAL A 459 -17.57 1.51 5.61
C VAL A 459 -18.34 2.25 6.71
N THR A 460 -17.78 2.34 7.91
CA THR A 460 -18.42 2.96 9.08
C THR A 460 -18.23 4.48 9.17
N THR A 461 -17.36 5.10 8.34
CA THR A 461 -17.04 6.54 8.44
C THR A 461 -17.85 7.42 7.48
N GLY A 462 -18.73 6.84 6.66
CA GLY A 462 -19.55 7.56 5.69
C GLY A 462 -18.82 7.97 4.41
N ASN A 463 -17.58 7.51 4.22
CA ASN A 463 -16.79 7.70 3.00
C ASN A 463 -15.92 6.47 2.67
N PRO A 464 -16.56 5.33 2.36
CA PRO A 464 -15.85 4.10 2.04
C PRO A 464 -15.00 4.26 0.78
N PHE A 465 -13.91 3.51 0.71
CA PHE A 465 -13.09 3.38 -0.50
C PHE A 465 -12.73 1.92 -0.73
N LYS A 466 -12.49 1.56 -1.99
CA LYS A 466 -12.24 0.18 -2.41
C LYS A 466 -10.90 -0.29 -1.84
N ALA A 467 -10.86 -1.50 -1.28
CA ALA A 467 -9.62 -2.14 -0.86
C ALA A 467 -8.85 -2.59 -2.10
N LEU A 468 -7.68 -1.99 -2.35
CA LEU A 468 -6.76 -2.29 -3.46
C LEU A 468 -5.31 -2.30 -2.94
N GLY A 469 -4.37 -2.80 -3.75
CA GLY A 469 -2.94 -2.79 -3.44
C GLY A 469 -2.62 -3.40 -2.07
N GLY A 470 -1.69 -2.77 -1.33
CA GLY A 470 -1.33 -3.21 0.02
C GLY A 470 -2.50 -3.25 1.01
N ASN A 471 -3.48 -2.36 0.87
CA ASN A 471 -4.67 -2.35 1.74
C ASN A 471 -5.52 -3.61 1.53
N LEU A 472 -5.67 -4.09 0.29
CA LEU A 472 -6.38 -5.35 0.00
C LEU A 472 -5.68 -6.56 0.65
N ILE A 473 -4.35 -6.56 0.67
CA ILE A 473 -3.59 -7.62 1.35
C ILE A 473 -3.81 -7.56 2.87
N ASP A 474 -3.81 -6.36 3.46
CA ASP A 474 -4.17 -6.18 4.87
C ASP A 474 -5.61 -6.63 5.17
N MET A 475 -6.55 -6.36 4.26
CA MET A 475 -7.93 -6.88 4.36
C MET A 475 -7.94 -8.42 4.42
N GLY A 476 -7.15 -9.08 3.56
CA GLY A 476 -6.97 -10.54 3.59
C GLY A 476 -6.47 -11.02 4.96
N ARG A 477 -5.41 -10.40 5.49
CA ARG A 477 -4.84 -10.74 6.82
C ARG A 477 -5.83 -10.54 7.96
N VAL A 478 -6.73 -9.57 7.84
CA VAL A 478 -7.78 -9.33 8.84
C VAL A 478 -8.91 -10.34 8.70
N LYS A 479 -9.50 -10.47 7.51
CA LYS A 479 -10.75 -11.20 7.32
C LYS A 479 -10.57 -12.70 7.18
N ILE A 480 -9.50 -13.17 6.52
CA ILE A 480 -9.25 -14.62 6.37
C ILE A 480 -8.90 -15.23 7.73
N ILE A 481 -8.02 -14.56 8.50
CA ILE A 481 -7.60 -15.06 9.80
C ILE A 481 -8.72 -14.95 10.84
N SER A 482 -9.48 -13.84 10.87
CA SER A 482 -10.67 -13.76 11.74
C SER A 482 -11.74 -14.76 11.32
N GLY A 483 -11.92 -15.03 10.03
CA GLY A 483 -12.81 -16.07 9.53
C GLY A 483 -12.40 -17.47 10.01
N ALA A 484 -11.10 -17.80 9.95
CA ALA A 484 -10.57 -19.07 10.45
C ALA A 484 -10.76 -19.22 11.97
N LEU A 485 -10.42 -18.17 12.75
CA LEU A 485 -10.65 -18.14 14.20
C LEU A 485 -12.13 -18.32 14.59
N ARG A 486 -13.03 -17.78 13.78
CA ARG A 486 -14.48 -17.84 14.00
C ARG A 486 -15.14 -19.09 13.39
N GLU A 487 -14.37 -19.91 12.69
CA GLU A 487 -14.86 -21.07 11.93
C GLU A 487 -15.99 -20.68 10.94
N ASP A 488 -15.83 -19.55 10.24
CA ASP A 488 -16.84 -18.95 9.35
C ASP A 488 -16.41 -18.97 7.88
N ASP A 489 -16.91 -19.99 7.15
CA ASP A 489 -16.65 -20.18 5.72
C ASP A 489 -17.08 -19.01 4.85
N ALA A 490 -18.13 -18.27 5.23
CA ALA A 490 -18.63 -17.16 4.42
C ALA A 490 -17.66 -15.97 4.47
N ILE A 491 -17.16 -15.65 5.67
CA ILE A 491 -16.13 -14.61 5.85
C ILE A 491 -14.86 -14.97 5.08
N ILE A 492 -14.40 -16.22 5.19
CA ILE A 492 -13.20 -16.70 4.49
C ILE A 492 -13.40 -16.61 2.97
N THR A 493 -14.53 -17.11 2.47
CA THR A 493 -14.83 -17.14 1.03
C THR A 493 -14.89 -15.73 0.44
N ASP A 494 -15.65 -14.82 1.05
CA ASP A 494 -15.79 -13.47 0.54
C ASP A 494 -14.45 -12.70 0.58
N ALA A 495 -13.63 -12.94 1.62
CA ALA A 495 -12.31 -12.35 1.75
C ALA A 495 -11.32 -12.86 0.69
N ILE A 496 -11.28 -14.17 0.43
CA ILE A 496 -10.41 -14.76 -0.61
C ILE A 496 -10.86 -14.27 -2.00
N LEU A 497 -12.16 -14.23 -2.27
CA LEU A 497 -12.67 -13.70 -3.54
C LEU A 497 -12.31 -12.22 -3.75
N SER A 498 -12.34 -11.41 -2.69
CA SER A 498 -11.85 -10.03 -2.75
C SER A 498 -10.34 -9.99 -3.00
N LEU A 499 -9.56 -10.83 -2.32
CA LEU A 499 -8.10 -10.90 -2.43
C LEU A 499 -7.62 -11.22 -3.85
N ARG A 500 -8.41 -11.95 -4.66
CA ARG A 500 -8.06 -12.25 -6.07
C ARG A 500 -7.81 -11.00 -6.92
N GLN A 501 -8.36 -9.84 -6.55
CA GLN A 501 -8.08 -8.58 -7.25
C GLN A 501 -6.60 -8.17 -7.13
N ALA A 502 -5.85 -8.69 -6.15
CA ALA A 502 -4.41 -8.48 -6.06
C ALA A 502 -3.60 -9.31 -7.09
N LEU A 503 -4.27 -10.26 -7.74
CA LEU A 503 -3.73 -11.15 -8.77
C LEU A 503 -4.26 -10.75 -10.16
N GLU A 504 -4.50 -9.46 -10.37
CA GLU A 504 -4.97 -8.87 -11.63
C GLU A 504 -4.05 -7.71 -12.04
N TYR A 505 -3.88 -7.50 -13.34
CA TYR A 505 -3.23 -6.27 -13.83
C TYR A 505 -4.18 -5.08 -13.68
N ALA A 506 -3.60 -3.92 -13.39
CA ALA A 506 -4.28 -2.63 -13.41
C ALA A 506 -4.81 -2.30 -14.81
N SER A 507 -5.93 -1.59 -14.84
CA SER A 507 -6.41 -0.94 -16.06
C SER A 507 -5.68 0.39 -16.29
N PRO A 508 -5.60 0.89 -17.53
CA PRO A 508 -5.01 2.21 -17.82
C PRO A 508 -5.54 3.31 -16.91
N GLY A 509 -4.63 4.07 -16.28
CA GLY A 509 -4.95 5.13 -15.31
C GLY A 509 -5.41 4.63 -13.93
N GLY A 510 -5.30 3.33 -13.63
CA GLY A 510 -5.59 2.74 -12.33
C GLY A 510 -4.34 2.50 -11.47
N GLU A 511 -4.58 1.97 -10.27
CA GLU A 511 -3.54 1.51 -9.33
C GLU A 511 -3.32 0.01 -9.49
N GLY A 512 -2.10 -0.47 -9.21
CA GLY A 512 -1.70 -1.87 -9.28
C GLY A 512 -0.57 -2.11 -10.29
N PHE A 513 -0.36 -3.38 -10.62
CA PHE A 513 0.67 -3.82 -11.56
C PHE A 513 0.21 -3.66 -13.01
N PHE A 514 1.05 -3.08 -13.86
CA PHE A 514 0.86 -2.97 -15.30
C PHE A 514 1.68 -4.03 -16.02
N ARG A 515 1.34 -4.28 -17.29
CA ARG A 515 1.98 -5.34 -18.08
C ARG A 515 3.43 -5.08 -18.43
N ASP A 516 3.86 -3.81 -18.42
CA ASP A 516 5.26 -3.42 -18.59
C ASP A 516 6.09 -3.60 -17.31
N GLY A 517 5.47 -4.09 -16.22
CA GLY A 517 6.08 -4.29 -14.91
C GLY A 517 5.99 -3.06 -13.98
N SER A 518 5.38 -1.96 -14.43
CA SER A 518 5.14 -0.80 -13.57
C SER A 518 4.19 -1.14 -12.42
N TYR A 519 4.40 -0.53 -11.26
CA TYR A 519 3.42 -0.56 -10.17
C TYR A 519 3.12 0.86 -9.69
N ILE A 520 1.86 1.24 -9.82
CA ILE A 520 1.33 2.53 -9.36
C ILE A 520 0.48 2.32 -8.10
N ASP A 521 0.69 3.17 -7.11
CA ASP A 521 -0.20 3.30 -5.96
C ASP A 521 -0.40 4.80 -5.68
N HIS A 522 -1.31 5.12 -4.77
CA HIS A 522 -1.64 6.49 -4.41
C HIS A 522 -1.97 7.34 -5.65
N VAL A 523 -2.90 6.83 -6.47
CA VAL A 523 -3.36 7.39 -7.73
C VAL A 523 -2.32 7.31 -8.86
N ASN A 524 -1.12 7.84 -8.65
CA ASN A 524 -0.15 8.05 -9.74
C ASN A 524 1.32 8.13 -9.30
N VAL A 525 1.71 7.40 -8.26
CA VAL A 525 3.09 7.37 -7.76
C VAL A 525 3.73 5.99 -8.03
N ALA A 526 4.95 6.00 -8.57
CA ALA A 526 5.75 4.79 -8.77
C ALA A 526 6.16 4.18 -7.43
N LEU A 527 5.57 3.03 -7.06
CA LEU A 527 5.63 2.51 -5.69
C LEU A 527 5.93 1.01 -5.58
N THR A 528 6.52 0.38 -6.62
CA THR A 528 6.88 -1.04 -6.63
C THR A 528 7.70 -1.42 -5.41
N GLY A 529 8.76 -0.67 -5.12
CA GLY A 529 9.68 -0.90 -3.99
C GLY A 529 9.18 -0.43 -2.62
N ALA A 530 7.88 -0.15 -2.47
CA ALA A 530 7.26 0.24 -1.21
C ALA A 530 5.87 -0.40 -1.03
N TYR A 531 4.85 0.04 -1.76
CA TYR A 531 3.52 -0.57 -1.64
C TYR A 531 3.46 -1.92 -2.35
N GLY A 532 4.20 -2.09 -3.45
CA GLY A 532 4.44 -3.41 -4.05
C GLY A 532 5.17 -4.36 -3.08
N ASN A 533 6.18 -3.87 -2.34
CA ASN A 533 6.81 -4.64 -1.25
C ASN A 533 5.79 -5.12 -0.19
N VAL A 534 4.96 -4.21 0.31
CA VAL A 534 3.91 -4.55 1.29
C VAL A 534 2.95 -5.60 0.71
N MET A 535 2.63 -5.49 -0.58
CA MET A 535 1.77 -6.43 -1.28
C MET A 535 2.41 -7.83 -1.33
N ILE A 536 3.64 -7.99 -1.85
CA ILE A 536 4.28 -9.31 -1.97
C ILE A 536 4.63 -9.90 -0.61
N ASP A 537 5.10 -9.10 0.35
CA ASP A 537 5.40 -9.56 1.70
C ASP A 537 4.14 -10.04 2.41
N GLY A 538 3.04 -9.29 2.35
CA GLY A 538 1.79 -9.67 3.00
C GLY A 538 1.04 -10.79 2.28
N LEU A 539 1.02 -10.81 0.94
CA LEU A 539 0.35 -11.86 0.18
C LEU A 539 1.06 -13.19 0.38
N SER A 540 2.39 -13.22 0.29
CA SER A 540 3.18 -14.43 0.50
C SER A 540 3.01 -15.03 1.91
N GLN A 541 2.65 -14.22 2.92
CA GLN A 541 2.27 -14.73 4.24
C GLN A 541 0.91 -15.45 4.23
N LEU A 542 -0.03 -14.99 3.39
CA LEU A 542 -1.37 -15.56 3.29
C LEU A 542 -1.45 -16.79 2.39
N LEU A 543 -0.57 -16.94 1.41
CA LEU A 543 -0.64 -18.06 0.45
C LEU A 543 -0.68 -19.44 1.13
N PRO A 544 0.19 -19.77 2.12
CA PRO A 544 0.12 -21.07 2.80
C PRO A 544 -1.22 -21.34 3.49
N VAL A 545 -1.90 -20.28 3.94
CA VAL A 545 -3.21 -20.34 4.62
C VAL A 545 -4.34 -20.51 3.59
N VAL A 546 -4.35 -19.68 2.56
CA VAL A 546 -5.42 -19.64 1.56
C VAL A 546 -5.44 -20.92 0.71
N LEU A 547 -4.27 -21.51 0.43
CA LEU A 547 -4.14 -22.76 -0.31
C LEU A 547 -4.60 -24.00 0.49
N LYS A 548 -4.98 -23.86 1.77
CA LYS A 548 -5.72 -24.91 2.49
C LYS A 548 -7.21 -24.94 2.14
N THR A 549 -7.69 -23.92 1.42
CA THR A 549 -9.04 -23.86 0.90
C THR A 549 -9.06 -24.25 -0.58
N ASP A 550 -10.20 -24.70 -1.09
CA ASP A 550 -10.37 -25.00 -2.52
C ASP A 550 -10.71 -23.76 -3.38
N ILE A 551 -10.55 -22.54 -2.83
CA ILE A 551 -11.03 -21.30 -3.47
C ILE A 551 -9.97 -20.66 -4.37
N LEU A 552 -8.71 -20.72 -3.96
CA LEU A 552 -7.55 -20.30 -4.74
C LEU A 552 -6.68 -21.53 -4.99
N VAL A 553 -6.26 -21.74 -6.24
CA VAL A 553 -5.38 -22.85 -6.62
C VAL A 553 -4.01 -22.34 -7.04
N GLU A 554 -3.02 -23.23 -7.11
CA GLU A 554 -1.65 -22.86 -7.46
C GLU A 554 -1.57 -22.17 -8.85
N GLU A 555 -2.41 -22.56 -9.80
CA GLU A 555 -2.47 -21.95 -11.13
C GLU A 555 -2.91 -20.47 -11.10
N ASP A 556 -3.63 -20.03 -10.07
CA ASP A 556 -3.96 -18.60 -9.87
C ASP A 556 -2.69 -17.78 -9.54
N LEU A 557 -1.58 -18.41 -9.15
CA LEU A 557 -0.31 -17.74 -8.81
C LEU A 557 0.55 -17.38 -10.03
N ASN A 558 0.18 -17.82 -11.23
CA ASN A 558 0.95 -17.52 -12.46
C ASN A 558 1.20 -16.02 -12.66
N ILE A 559 0.21 -15.20 -12.33
CA ILE A 559 0.32 -13.74 -12.39
C ILE A 559 1.29 -13.17 -11.35
N LEU A 560 1.38 -13.81 -10.17
CA LEU A 560 2.34 -13.42 -9.14
C LEU A 560 3.78 -13.74 -9.57
N TYR A 561 4.01 -14.87 -10.24
CA TYR A 561 5.32 -15.17 -10.83
C TYR A 561 5.70 -14.13 -11.88
N ASP A 562 4.76 -13.70 -12.71
CA ASP A 562 5.00 -12.63 -13.68
C ASP A 562 5.30 -11.28 -13.01
N PHE A 563 4.61 -10.93 -11.92
CA PHE A 563 4.94 -9.74 -11.13
C PHE A 563 6.35 -9.82 -10.54
N ILE A 564 6.76 -10.99 -10.03
CA ILE A 564 8.13 -11.19 -9.54
C ILE A 564 9.14 -10.94 -10.67
N ASP A 565 8.95 -11.59 -11.82
CA ASP A 565 9.86 -11.53 -12.95
C ASP A 565 9.93 -10.14 -13.58
N ARG A 566 8.79 -9.43 -13.75
CA ARG A 566 8.73 -8.17 -14.49
C ARG A 566 8.75 -6.92 -13.64
N ALA A 567 8.17 -6.96 -12.43
CA ALA A 567 8.04 -5.77 -11.60
C ALA A 567 9.12 -5.70 -10.53
N PHE A 568 9.47 -6.83 -9.89
CA PHE A 568 10.39 -6.82 -8.74
C PHE A 568 11.85 -7.07 -9.12
N LEU A 569 12.15 -8.19 -9.78
CA LEU A 569 13.54 -8.57 -10.08
C LEU A 569 14.34 -7.57 -10.92
N PRO A 570 13.75 -6.83 -11.88
CA PRO A 570 14.51 -5.84 -12.63
C PRO A 570 14.93 -4.66 -11.76
N LEU A 571 14.13 -4.31 -10.74
CA LEU A 571 14.40 -3.25 -9.77
C LEU A 571 15.35 -3.68 -8.64
N MET A 572 15.95 -4.88 -8.73
CA MET A 572 16.86 -5.42 -7.73
C MET A 572 18.29 -5.55 -8.23
N TYR A 573 19.23 -4.94 -7.50
CA TYR A 573 20.67 -5.04 -7.75
C TYR A 573 21.43 -5.45 -6.49
N LYS A 574 22.02 -6.65 -6.49
CA LYS A 574 22.79 -7.21 -5.35
C LYS A 574 22.11 -7.02 -3.98
N GLY A 575 20.80 -7.25 -3.95
CA GLY A 575 19.96 -7.15 -2.75
C GLY A 575 19.38 -5.77 -2.44
N GLN A 576 19.71 -4.73 -3.21
CA GLN A 576 19.10 -3.40 -3.11
C GLN A 576 17.82 -3.34 -3.93
N MET A 577 16.75 -2.80 -3.34
CA MET A 577 15.60 -2.31 -4.09
C MET A 577 15.84 -0.86 -4.52
N MET A 578 15.65 -0.56 -5.81
CA MET A 578 15.96 0.77 -6.36
C MET A 578 15.08 1.87 -5.77
N ASP A 579 15.71 2.90 -5.22
CA ASP A 579 15.06 3.98 -4.45
C ASP A 579 14.04 4.79 -5.26
N MET A 580 14.22 4.90 -6.58
CA MET A 580 13.30 5.59 -7.49
C MET A 580 11.89 4.96 -7.58
N THR A 581 11.68 3.80 -6.95
CA THR A 581 10.38 3.11 -6.87
C THR A 581 9.84 2.97 -5.45
N ARG A 582 10.49 3.62 -4.47
CA ARG A 582 10.12 3.51 -3.04
C ARG A 582 9.33 4.72 -2.53
N GLY A 583 9.11 5.72 -3.39
CA GLY A 583 8.40 6.96 -3.07
C GLY A 583 8.91 7.60 -1.78
N ARG A 584 8.01 7.97 -0.88
CA ARG A 584 8.41 8.61 0.39
C ARG A 584 9.21 7.71 1.35
N SER A 585 9.25 6.39 1.11
CA SER A 585 9.93 5.42 1.97
C SER A 585 11.45 5.57 1.97
N ILE A 586 12.03 6.28 0.99
CA ILE A 586 13.45 6.66 0.98
C ILE A 586 13.86 7.49 2.22
N SER A 587 12.88 8.10 2.89
CA SER A 587 13.08 8.91 4.10
C SER A 587 12.96 8.12 5.42
N ARG A 588 12.86 6.79 5.38
CA ARG A 588 12.73 5.93 6.56
C ARG A 588 14.08 5.29 6.91
N GLN A 589 14.62 5.62 8.08
CA GLN A 589 15.98 5.21 8.49
C GLN A 589 16.19 3.70 8.49
N ASN A 590 15.21 2.96 9.02
CA ASN A 590 15.28 1.49 9.15
C ASN A 590 14.89 0.75 7.88
N LEU A 591 14.44 1.45 6.83
CA LEU A 591 13.99 0.87 5.56
C LEU A 591 14.76 1.49 4.39
N GLN A 592 16.08 1.43 4.45
CA GLN A 592 16.97 1.79 3.35
C GLN A 592 16.94 0.72 2.23
N SER A 593 17.63 0.95 1.11
CA SER A 593 17.49 0.16 -0.13
C SER A 593 17.64 -1.35 0.06
N HIS A 594 18.63 -1.81 0.85
CA HIS A 594 18.83 -3.24 1.14
C HIS A 594 17.76 -3.83 2.05
N ALA A 595 17.30 -3.08 3.05
CA ALA A 595 16.19 -3.52 3.90
C ALA A 595 14.90 -3.64 3.08
N ALA A 596 14.62 -2.68 2.19
CA ALA A 596 13.50 -2.80 1.26
C ALA A 596 13.67 -3.99 0.29
N GLY A 597 14.88 -4.25 -0.22
CA GLY A 597 15.16 -5.45 -1.02
C GLY A 597 14.93 -6.75 -0.25
N GLY A 598 15.29 -6.80 1.03
CA GLY A 598 15.07 -7.97 1.88
C GLY A 598 13.59 -8.30 2.12
N GLU A 599 12.68 -7.31 2.10
CA GLU A 599 11.23 -7.55 2.18
C GLU A 599 10.74 -8.34 0.95
N VAL A 600 11.25 -8.01 -0.23
CA VAL A 600 10.93 -8.74 -1.46
C VAL A 600 11.57 -10.11 -1.47
N ILE A 601 12.84 -10.22 -1.04
CA ILE A 601 13.56 -11.51 -1.00
C ILE A 601 12.83 -12.53 -0.11
N ARG A 602 12.41 -12.13 1.10
CA ARG A 602 11.66 -13.05 1.99
C ARG A 602 10.28 -13.37 1.42
N GLY A 603 9.62 -12.42 0.74
CA GLY A 603 8.36 -12.66 0.05
C GLY A 603 8.50 -13.70 -1.06
N ILE A 604 9.51 -13.56 -1.93
CA ILE A 604 9.82 -14.53 -2.99
C ILE A 604 10.13 -15.91 -2.40
N MET A 605 10.89 -15.95 -1.29
CA MET A 605 11.22 -17.22 -0.63
C MET A 605 9.98 -17.96 -0.12
N ARG A 606 9.00 -17.25 0.45
CA ARG A 606 7.71 -17.83 0.87
C ARG A 606 6.85 -18.25 -0.32
N VAL A 607 6.85 -17.48 -1.42
CA VAL A 607 6.19 -17.88 -2.66
C VAL A 607 6.78 -19.19 -3.19
N ALA A 608 8.11 -19.32 -3.16
CA ALA A 608 8.78 -20.55 -3.57
C ALA A 608 8.36 -21.78 -2.73
N ASP A 609 8.14 -21.62 -1.43
CA ASP A 609 7.72 -22.68 -0.50
C ASP A 609 6.39 -23.34 -0.89
N VAL A 610 5.49 -22.57 -1.48
CA VAL A 610 4.14 -23.01 -1.88
C VAL A 610 4.00 -23.29 -3.38
N SER A 611 5.10 -23.19 -4.14
CA SER A 611 5.10 -23.36 -5.59
C SER A 611 5.41 -24.80 -6.01
N ASN A 612 5.00 -25.18 -7.23
CA ASN A 612 5.52 -26.39 -7.85
C ASN A 612 7.04 -26.36 -8.02
N VAL A 613 7.59 -27.54 -8.35
CA VAL A 613 9.03 -27.79 -8.44
C VAL A 613 9.73 -26.80 -9.38
N ASP A 614 9.16 -26.52 -10.55
CA ASP A 614 9.83 -25.68 -11.56
C ASP A 614 9.95 -24.23 -11.08
N HIS A 615 8.86 -23.65 -10.55
CA HIS A 615 8.88 -22.30 -9.99
C HIS A 615 9.71 -22.22 -8.71
N ARG A 616 9.59 -23.19 -7.81
CA ARG A 616 10.39 -23.23 -6.58
C ARG A 616 11.89 -23.23 -6.89
N ASP A 617 12.33 -24.09 -7.81
CA ASP A 617 13.75 -24.25 -8.13
C ASP A 617 14.30 -22.96 -8.78
N LYS A 618 13.51 -22.30 -9.67
CA LYS A 618 13.86 -20.98 -10.23
C LYS A 618 13.97 -19.90 -9.14
N LEU A 619 12.94 -19.75 -8.31
CA LEU A 619 12.88 -18.67 -7.31
C LEU A 619 13.94 -18.83 -6.23
N THR A 620 14.18 -20.06 -5.76
CA THR A 620 15.24 -20.33 -4.75
C THR A 620 16.64 -20.08 -5.31
N ALA A 621 16.92 -20.44 -6.57
CA ALA A 621 18.19 -20.13 -7.22
C ALA A 621 18.42 -18.61 -7.35
N ILE A 622 17.39 -17.85 -7.70
CA ILE A 622 17.44 -16.38 -7.77
C ILE A 622 17.68 -15.77 -6.38
N VAL A 623 16.92 -16.19 -5.37
CA VAL A 623 17.09 -15.72 -3.98
C VAL A 623 18.52 -15.98 -3.49
N LYS A 624 19.03 -17.20 -3.70
CA LYS A 624 20.40 -17.56 -3.32
C LYS A 624 21.43 -16.68 -4.03
N THR A 625 21.24 -16.42 -5.31
CA THR A 625 22.12 -15.55 -6.11
C THR A 625 22.15 -14.13 -5.53
N ILE A 626 20.98 -13.50 -5.35
CA ILE A 626 20.89 -12.12 -4.86
C ILE A 626 21.46 -11.98 -3.44
N VAL A 627 21.16 -12.93 -2.55
CA VAL A 627 21.65 -12.91 -1.17
C VAL A 627 23.17 -13.12 -1.11
N THR A 628 23.71 -14.05 -1.91
CA THR A 628 25.16 -14.32 -1.91
C THR A 628 25.99 -13.20 -2.55
N GLN A 629 25.43 -12.45 -3.50
CA GLN A 629 26.07 -11.28 -4.10
C GLN A 629 26.09 -10.05 -3.18
N ASN A 630 25.24 -10.01 -2.14
CA ASN A 630 25.13 -8.88 -1.24
C ASN A 630 26.17 -8.97 -0.10
N THR A 631 27.31 -8.31 -0.27
CA THR A 631 28.40 -8.30 0.72
C THR A 631 28.27 -7.21 1.78
N TYR A 632 27.23 -6.37 1.71
CA TYR A 632 27.03 -5.24 2.63
C TYR A 632 25.94 -5.53 3.68
N TYR A 633 24.78 -6.00 3.25
CA TYR A 633 23.62 -6.17 4.13
C TYR A 633 23.38 -7.64 4.45
N ASN A 634 23.28 -7.94 5.74
CA ASN A 634 22.96 -9.28 6.21
C ASN A 634 21.44 -9.53 6.12
N ILE A 635 21.01 -10.43 5.23
CA ILE A 635 19.59 -10.74 5.02
C ILE A 635 18.87 -11.15 6.31
N PHE A 636 19.57 -11.80 7.25
CA PHE A 636 19.01 -12.25 8.52
C PHE A 636 18.54 -11.10 9.43
N ASP A 637 19.02 -9.88 9.24
CA ASP A 637 18.54 -8.70 9.98
C ASP A 637 17.13 -8.28 9.53
N ASN A 638 16.63 -8.82 8.40
CA ASN A 638 15.29 -8.56 7.87
C ASN A 638 14.33 -9.75 7.92
N LEU A 639 14.73 -10.86 8.55
CA LEU A 639 13.84 -12.01 8.75
C LEU A 639 13.22 -11.88 10.14
N HIS A 640 11.89 -12.00 10.25
CA HIS A 640 11.17 -11.68 11.49
C HIS A 640 10.40 -12.87 12.09
N SER A 641 10.55 -14.06 11.50
CA SER A 641 10.02 -15.32 12.01
C SER A 641 11.12 -16.39 11.97
N TYR A 642 11.01 -17.39 12.83
CA TYR A 642 11.95 -18.51 12.82
C TYR A 642 11.81 -19.37 11.56
N LYS A 643 10.61 -19.46 10.98
CA LYS A 643 10.41 -20.14 9.68
C LYS A 643 11.18 -19.46 8.56
N ASP A 644 11.10 -18.13 8.45
CA ASP A 644 11.88 -17.40 7.43
C ASP A 644 13.39 -17.62 7.60
N ILE A 645 13.89 -17.60 8.85
CA ILE A 645 15.30 -17.83 9.16
C ILE A 645 15.70 -19.26 8.76
N ALA A 646 14.91 -20.26 9.16
CA ALA A 646 15.18 -21.66 8.86
C ALA A 646 15.20 -21.92 7.34
N MET A 647 14.24 -21.36 6.60
CA MET A 647 14.17 -21.49 5.14
C MET A 647 15.37 -20.84 4.46
N MET A 648 15.73 -19.61 4.86
CA MET A 648 16.89 -18.91 4.28
C MET A 648 18.20 -19.65 4.59
N GLU A 649 18.40 -20.10 5.83
CA GLU A 649 19.58 -20.86 6.21
C GLU A 649 19.67 -22.19 5.46
N ALA A 650 18.56 -22.91 5.34
CA ALA A 650 18.50 -24.15 4.57
C ALA A 650 18.90 -23.91 3.10
N LEU A 651 18.36 -22.87 2.46
CA LEU A 651 18.70 -22.52 1.08
C LEU A 651 20.20 -22.18 0.90
N LEU A 652 20.74 -21.36 1.80
CA LEU A 652 22.15 -20.96 1.73
C LEU A 652 23.09 -22.15 1.94
N ASN A 653 22.70 -23.12 2.77
CA ASN A 653 23.45 -24.35 3.02
C ASN A 653 23.23 -25.46 1.98
N ASP A 654 22.16 -25.38 1.17
CA ASP A 654 21.82 -26.42 0.20
C ASP A 654 22.78 -26.40 -1.01
N THR A 655 23.74 -27.32 -1.03
CA THR A 655 24.70 -27.45 -2.14
C THR A 655 24.09 -27.93 -3.46
N SER A 656 22.84 -28.41 -3.48
CA SER A 656 22.15 -28.81 -4.70
C SER A 656 21.58 -27.60 -5.47
N VAL A 657 21.30 -26.49 -4.78
CA VAL A 657 20.89 -25.22 -5.39
C VAL A 657 22.14 -24.37 -5.62
N SER A 658 22.50 -24.17 -6.89
CA SER A 658 23.60 -23.29 -7.28
C SER A 658 23.09 -21.87 -7.51
N SER A 659 23.94 -20.87 -7.23
CA SER A 659 23.70 -19.52 -7.74
C SER A 659 23.72 -19.54 -9.27
N ILE A 660 22.88 -18.71 -9.88
CA ILE A 660 22.76 -18.58 -11.33
C ILE A 660 23.47 -17.32 -11.82
N GLU A 661 23.94 -17.36 -13.06
CA GLU A 661 24.27 -16.14 -13.78
C GLU A 661 22.97 -15.49 -14.23
N ARG A 662 22.78 -14.21 -13.88
CA ARG A 662 21.63 -13.45 -14.35
C ARG A 662 21.94 -12.89 -15.73
N GLU A 663 20.91 -12.73 -16.53
CA GLU A 663 21.03 -12.08 -17.84
C GLU A 663 20.99 -10.56 -17.69
N THR A 664 21.69 -9.87 -18.61
CA THR A 664 21.55 -8.43 -18.81
C THR A 664 20.10 -8.12 -19.17
N GLU A 665 19.56 -7.07 -18.56
CA GLU A 665 18.15 -6.75 -18.68
C GLU A 665 17.94 -5.23 -18.75
N LEU A 666 17.13 -4.79 -19.71
CA LEU A 666 16.73 -3.39 -19.85
C LEU A 666 15.20 -3.29 -19.79
N SER A 667 14.68 -2.75 -18.69
CA SER A 667 13.25 -2.56 -18.47
C SER A 667 12.87 -1.09 -18.64
N ILE A 668 11.89 -0.82 -19.51
CA ILE A 668 11.30 0.51 -19.70
C ILE A 668 9.87 0.46 -19.15
N PHE A 669 9.71 0.97 -17.94
CA PHE A 669 8.45 1.06 -17.21
C PHE A 669 7.73 2.36 -17.58
N ASN A 670 7.20 2.41 -18.81
CA ASN A 670 6.56 3.62 -19.34
C ASN A 670 5.33 4.02 -18.50
N GLU A 671 4.56 3.08 -17.96
CA GLU A 671 3.36 3.40 -17.15
C GLU A 671 3.70 4.07 -15.81
N MET A 672 4.94 3.95 -15.32
CA MET A 672 5.42 4.65 -14.12
C MET A 672 6.61 5.59 -14.35
N ASP A 673 6.95 5.88 -15.61
CA ASP A 673 8.04 6.78 -16.01
C ASP A 673 9.41 6.42 -15.38
N LYS A 674 9.77 5.13 -15.38
CA LYS A 674 11.07 4.64 -14.90
C LYS A 674 11.77 3.80 -15.96
N VAL A 675 13.10 3.86 -15.97
CA VAL A 675 13.93 2.98 -16.80
C VAL A 675 14.99 2.33 -15.92
N VAL A 676 15.20 1.05 -16.10
CA VAL A 676 16.29 0.30 -15.47
C VAL A 676 17.09 -0.42 -16.53
N TYR A 677 18.40 -0.35 -16.41
CA TYR A 677 19.33 -1.15 -17.17
C TYR A 677 20.30 -1.84 -16.23
N ARG A 678 20.22 -3.17 -16.14
CA ARG A 678 21.15 -4.02 -15.39
C ARG A 678 22.04 -4.74 -16.39
N ASN A 679 23.31 -4.35 -16.45
CA ASN A 679 24.29 -4.99 -17.31
C ASN A 679 25.13 -5.95 -16.47
N GLU A 680 24.85 -7.24 -16.61
CA GLU A 680 25.52 -8.30 -15.86
C GLU A 680 26.95 -8.52 -16.38
N SER A 681 27.18 -8.37 -17.69
CA SER A 681 28.51 -8.50 -18.30
C SER A 681 29.51 -7.45 -17.82
N SER A 682 29.05 -6.23 -17.53
CA SER A 682 29.87 -5.12 -17.04
C SER A 682 29.65 -4.84 -15.54
N ASP A 683 28.85 -5.66 -14.85
CA ASP A 683 28.55 -5.64 -13.41
C ASP A 683 28.12 -4.26 -12.87
N PHE A 684 27.07 -3.68 -13.47
CA PHE A 684 26.44 -2.45 -12.98
C PHE A 684 24.93 -2.45 -13.20
N ALA A 685 24.23 -1.56 -12.49
CA ALA A 685 22.88 -1.16 -12.86
C ALA A 685 22.72 0.35 -12.90
N PHE A 686 21.84 0.81 -13.77
CA PHE A 686 21.58 2.21 -14.05
C PHE A 686 20.07 2.44 -14.08
N GLY A 687 19.59 3.46 -13.37
CA GLY A 687 18.17 3.80 -13.29
C GLY A 687 17.94 5.25 -13.70
N ILE A 688 16.87 5.51 -14.46
CA ILE A 688 16.39 6.86 -14.78
C ILE A 688 15.01 7.04 -14.13
N SER A 689 14.90 8.07 -13.30
CA SER A 689 13.66 8.48 -12.64
C SER A 689 13.09 9.71 -13.31
N MET A 690 11.95 9.53 -13.98
CA MET A 690 11.20 10.59 -14.66
C MET A 690 9.78 10.67 -14.08
N TYR A 691 9.02 11.67 -14.53
CA TYR A 691 7.58 11.78 -14.33
C TYR A 691 6.95 12.43 -15.56
N SER A 692 5.65 12.24 -15.74
CA SER A 692 4.89 12.74 -16.90
C SER A 692 3.59 13.41 -16.44
N ASN A 693 2.65 13.61 -17.37
CA ASN A 693 1.30 14.04 -17.04
C ASN A 693 0.47 12.95 -16.32
N THR A 694 0.91 11.69 -16.36
CA THR A 694 0.23 10.58 -15.69
C THR A 694 0.85 10.23 -14.34
N THR A 695 2.09 10.63 -14.06
CA THR A 695 2.78 10.31 -12.79
C THR A 695 3.26 11.54 -12.04
N GLN A 696 3.29 11.46 -10.72
CA GLN A 696 3.73 12.55 -9.85
C GLN A 696 5.27 12.57 -9.71
N ASN A 697 5.86 13.77 -9.66
CA ASN A 697 7.32 13.95 -9.54
C ASN A 697 7.93 13.38 -8.26
N TYR A 698 7.26 13.54 -7.13
CA TYR A 698 7.64 12.92 -5.86
C TYR A 698 6.46 12.98 -4.88
N GLU A 699 6.51 12.15 -3.84
CA GLU A 699 5.49 12.12 -2.79
C GLU A 699 6.01 12.67 -1.46
N TYR A 700 5.29 13.64 -0.89
CA TYR A 700 5.41 14.08 0.50
C TYR A 700 4.05 13.93 1.19
N MET A 701 3.96 12.98 2.12
CA MET A 701 2.74 12.70 2.87
C MET A 701 3.12 12.26 4.28
N ASN A 702 2.25 12.51 5.26
CA ASN A 702 2.47 12.13 6.66
C ASN A 702 3.79 12.70 7.24
N LYS A 703 4.26 13.83 6.70
CA LYS A 703 5.55 14.45 7.02
C LYS A 703 6.77 13.58 6.68
N GLU A 704 6.64 12.64 5.75
CA GLU A 704 7.72 11.81 5.22
C GLU A 704 8.16 12.33 3.85
N ASN A 705 9.48 12.30 3.57
CA ASN A 705 10.13 12.75 2.34
C ASN A 705 10.06 14.26 2.07
N ALA A 706 10.32 15.05 3.12
CA ALA A 706 10.23 16.51 3.10
C ALA A 706 11.06 17.17 1.99
N ARG A 707 12.17 16.55 1.58
CA ARG A 707 13.12 17.08 0.60
C ARG A 707 13.25 16.23 -0.67
N GLY A 708 12.22 15.46 -1.02
CA GLY A 708 12.20 14.61 -2.23
C GLY A 708 12.02 15.36 -3.56
N TRP A 709 12.12 16.69 -3.56
CA TRP A 709 11.65 17.61 -4.60
C TRP A 709 12.05 17.31 -6.05
N HIS A 710 13.24 16.73 -6.24
CA HIS A 710 13.88 16.55 -7.53
C HIS A 710 14.15 15.06 -7.85
N THR A 711 13.55 14.14 -7.10
CA THR A 711 13.82 12.69 -7.20
C THR A 711 13.31 12.04 -8.49
N ALA A 712 12.53 12.77 -9.31
CA ALA A 712 12.12 12.33 -10.65
C ALA A 712 12.33 13.39 -11.75
N ASP A 713 13.12 14.44 -11.51
CA ASP A 713 13.38 15.50 -12.50
C ASP A 713 14.41 15.04 -13.57
N GLY A 714 14.29 13.80 -14.05
CA GLY A 714 15.31 13.08 -14.82
C GLY A 714 16.51 12.71 -13.94
N ALA A 715 16.24 12.32 -12.69
CA ALA A 715 17.28 11.91 -11.75
C ALA A 715 17.83 10.53 -12.15
N VAL A 716 19.15 10.34 -12.07
CA VAL A 716 19.81 9.07 -12.38
C VAL A 716 20.41 8.41 -11.16
N TYR A 717 20.31 7.09 -11.16
CA TYR A 717 20.82 6.21 -10.13
C TYR A 717 21.85 5.27 -10.76
N TYR A 718 23.01 5.13 -10.12
CA TYR A 718 24.09 4.27 -10.58
C TYR A 718 24.53 3.33 -9.47
N TYR A 719 24.33 2.04 -9.71
CA TYR A 719 24.63 0.94 -8.81
C TYR A 719 25.85 0.18 -9.33
N ASN A 720 26.83 -0.01 -8.47
CA ASN A 720 28.08 -0.71 -8.74
C ASN A 720 28.53 -1.44 -7.47
N ASP A 721 29.82 -1.76 -7.33
CA ASP A 721 30.29 -2.49 -6.14
C ASP A 721 30.30 -1.66 -4.83
N ASP A 722 30.03 -0.35 -4.89
CA ASP A 722 29.72 0.43 -3.68
C ASP A 722 28.28 0.15 -3.22
N LEU A 723 28.06 -1.02 -2.62
CA LEU A 723 26.72 -1.46 -2.21
C LEU A 723 26.08 -0.52 -1.18
N SER A 724 26.87 0.19 -0.37
CA SER A 724 26.34 1.10 0.63
C SER A 724 25.93 2.47 0.08
N HIS A 725 26.14 2.76 -1.21
CA HIS A 725 26.02 4.11 -1.78
C HIS A 725 24.71 4.83 -1.42
N TYR A 726 23.57 4.20 -1.70
CA TYR A 726 22.23 4.73 -1.40
C TYR A 726 21.70 4.34 0.00
N SER A 727 22.52 3.61 0.77
CA SER A 727 22.33 3.33 2.19
C SER A 727 23.30 4.19 3.04
N ASP A 728 23.65 3.77 4.26
CA ASP A 728 24.52 4.50 5.20
C ASP A 728 24.22 6.00 5.27
N ASN A 729 22.94 6.34 5.46
CA ASN A 729 22.48 7.72 5.65
C ASN A 729 22.70 8.63 4.43
N TYR A 730 22.67 8.09 3.20
CA TYR A 730 22.69 8.87 1.96
C TYR A 730 21.59 9.94 1.95
N TRP A 731 20.33 9.54 2.13
CA TRP A 731 19.17 10.42 2.00
C TRP A 731 19.15 11.65 2.94
N PRO A 732 19.48 11.54 4.24
CA PRO A 732 19.54 12.72 5.09
C PRO A 732 20.78 13.61 4.84
N THR A 733 21.80 13.13 4.12
CA THR A 733 23.07 13.87 3.94
C THR A 733 23.30 14.41 2.52
N VAL A 734 22.69 13.81 1.50
CA VAL A 734 22.79 14.25 0.10
C VAL A 734 22.24 15.67 -0.09
N ASN A 735 22.81 16.40 -1.05
CA ASN A 735 22.24 17.68 -1.47
C ASN A 735 21.00 17.47 -2.35
N ALA A 736 19.81 17.61 -1.77
CA ALA A 736 18.54 17.44 -2.49
C ALA A 736 18.35 18.38 -3.69
N TYR A 737 19.09 19.50 -3.77
CA TYR A 737 19.06 20.41 -4.93
C TYR A 737 19.91 19.91 -6.12
N HIS A 738 20.81 18.97 -5.85
CA HIS A 738 21.80 18.44 -6.79
C HIS A 738 21.74 16.91 -6.83
N LEU A 739 20.57 16.36 -7.16
CA LEU A 739 20.49 14.94 -7.47
C LEU A 739 21.10 14.67 -8.86
N PRO A 740 21.89 13.60 -9.04
CA PRO A 740 22.55 13.30 -10.32
C PRO A 740 21.54 13.28 -11.47
N GLY A 741 21.91 13.84 -12.62
CA GLY A 741 21.08 13.93 -13.83
C GLY A 741 20.10 15.09 -13.87
N THR A 742 19.71 15.66 -12.73
CA THR A 742 18.65 16.67 -12.69
C THR A 742 19.09 18.02 -13.25
N THR A 743 18.14 18.76 -13.82
CA THR A 743 18.33 20.16 -14.23
C THR A 743 17.43 21.05 -13.35
N THR A 744 18.01 21.86 -12.46
CA THR A 744 17.27 22.55 -11.39
C THR A 744 17.62 24.05 -11.31
N ILE A 745 16.82 24.81 -10.55
CA ILE A 745 17.13 26.19 -10.14
C ILE A 745 17.55 26.16 -8.68
N MET A 746 18.69 26.79 -8.36
CA MET A 746 19.24 26.89 -7.00
C MET A 746 18.52 27.95 -6.18
N LYS A 747 17.24 27.70 -5.88
CA LYS A 747 16.40 28.52 -5.02
C LYS A 747 15.87 27.66 -3.88
N GLU A 748 15.89 28.21 -2.68
CA GLU A 748 15.37 27.56 -1.47
C GLU A 748 13.93 27.04 -1.66
N ARG A 749 13.68 25.84 -1.15
CA ARG A 749 12.42 25.11 -1.21
C ARG A 749 11.93 24.84 0.20
N GLU A 750 10.65 25.06 0.40
CA GLU A 750 9.96 24.64 1.62
C GLU A 750 9.80 23.13 1.64
N ASP A 751 9.94 22.53 2.82
CA ASP A 751 9.70 21.12 3.05
C ASP A 751 8.31 20.71 2.52
N GLY A 752 8.29 19.68 1.67
CA GLY A 752 7.06 19.14 1.09
C GLY A 752 6.43 19.97 -0.04
N SER A 753 7.07 21.03 -0.50
CA SER A 753 6.56 21.87 -1.60
C SER A 753 6.73 21.25 -3.00
N GLY A 754 5.82 21.55 -3.93
CA GLY A 754 6.04 21.31 -5.36
C GLY A 754 5.77 19.88 -5.84
N MET A 755 4.85 19.19 -5.20
CA MET A 755 4.26 17.93 -5.69
C MET A 755 3.35 18.22 -6.90
N VAL A 756 3.76 17.81 -8.09
CA VAL A 756 3.06 18.07 -9.35
C VAL A 756 3.23 16.92 -10.35
N THR A 757 2.38 16.90 -11.38
CA THR A 757 2.61 16.15 -12.63
C THR A 757 3.18 17.10 -13.69
N LEU A 758 3.78 16.57 -14.76
CA LEU A 758 4.21 17.42 -15.88
C LEU A 758 3.01 17.91 -16.71
N PRO A 759 3.13 19.10 -17.34
CA PRO A 759 2.25 19.49 -18.43
C PRO A 759 2.45 18.67 -19.71
N SER A 760 3.68 18.21 -19.97
CA SER A 760 4.02 17.42 -21.17
C SER A 760 3.74 15.94 -20.95
N ASP A 761 3.24 15.29 -21.99
CA ASP A 761 3.06 13.84 -22.13
C ASP A 761 4.20 13.18 -22.91
N PHE A 762 5.19 13.95 -23.39
CA PHE A 762 6.34 13.41 -24.14
C PHE A 762 7.46 12.94 -23.19
N VAL A 763 7.18 11.85 -22.47
CA VAL A 763 8.11 11.21 -21.54
C VAL A 763 8.03 9.70 -21.71
N GLY A 764 9.18 9.03 -21.85
CA GLY A 764 9.23 7.58 -21.95
C GLY A 764 10.44 7.10 -22.73
N GLY A 765 10.40 5.86 -23.22
CA GLY A 765 11.50 5.30 -23.99
C GLY A 765 11.13 4.10 -24.85
N THR A 766 12.04 3.77 -25.76
CA THR A 766 11.99 2.57 -26.59
C THR A 766 13.31 1.82 -26.54
N LYS A 767 13.26 0.50 -26.66
CA LYS A 767 14.46 -0.35 -26.73
C LYS A 767 14.49 -1.18 -28.01
N LEU A 768 15.67 -1.38 -28.56
CA LEU A 768 15.93 -2.33 -29.63
C LEU A 768 16.07 -3.75 -29.07
N ASP A 769 16.84 -3.86 -28.00
CA ASP A 769 17.17 -5.08 -27.27
C ASP A 769 17.57 -4.70 -25.83
N ASP A 770 18.06 -5.66 -25.05
CA ASP A 770 18.44 -5.40 -23.64
C ASP A 770 19.77 -4.66 -23.47
N TYR A 771 20.44 -4.23 -24.55
CA TYR A 771 21.66 -3.43 -24.51
C TYR A 771 21.48 -2.05 -25.15
N ALA A 772 20.33 -1.78 -25.76
CA ALA A 772 20.15 -0.66 -26.66
C ALA A 772 18.79 0.02 -26.44
N ALA A 773 18.79 1.25 -25.93
CA ALA A 773 17.57 2.02 -25.72
C ALA A 773 17.76 3.53 -25.93
N SER A 774 16.65 4.21 -26.17
CA SER A 774 16.56 5.67 -26.25
C SER A 774 15.40 6.13 -25.37
N VAL A 775 15.64 7.16 -24.56
CA VAL A 775 14.73 7.63 -23.52
C VAL A 775 14.70 9.15 -23.58
N ALA A 776 13.53 9.75 -23.40
CA ALA A 776 13.36 11.20 -23.42
C ALA A 776 12.40 11.70 -22.34
N MET A 777 12.64 12.92 -21.89
CA MET A 777 11.78 13.67 -20.98
C MET A 777 11.71 15.13 -21.44
N ASP A 778 10.53 15.56 -21.86
CA ASP A 778 10.22 16.97 -22.08
C ASP A 778 9.91 17.67 -20.74
N PHE A 779 10.97 18.14 -20.08
CA PHE A 779 10.92 18.57 -18.69
C PHE A 779 10.44 20.01 -18.53
N THR A 780 9.55 20.20 -17.57
CA THR A 780 9.22 21.49 -16.96
C THR A 780 9.33 21.35 -15.44
N ASN A 781 9.97 22.29 -14.75
CA ASN A 781 10.10 22.20 -13.30
C ASN A 781 8.78 22.51 -12.57
N TRP A 782 8.75 22.22 -11.27
CA TRP A 782 7.53 22.27 -10.43
C TRP A 782 6.72 23.57 -10.43
N ASN A 783 7.35 24.71 -10.77
CA ASN A 783 6.71 26.03 -10.82
C ASN A 783 6.77 26.68 -12.20
N GLU A 784 7.05 25.90 -13.24
CA GLU A 784 7.02 26.32 -14.66
C GLU A 784 7.97 27.49 -14.99
N THR A 785 9.08 27.60 -14.26
CA THR A 785 10.10 28.62 -14.50
C THR A 785 11.38 28.09 -15.14
N LEU A 786 11.49 26.79 -15.34
CA LEU A 786 12.59 26.11 -16.02
C LEU A 786 12.03 25.02 -16.94
N THR A 787 12.53 24.97 -18.16
CA THR A 787 12.22 23.92 -19.15
C THR A 787 13.53 23.34 -19.72
N ALA A 788 13.51 22.07 -20.12
CA ALA A 788 14.62 21.42 -20.81
C ALA A 788 14.15 20.18 -21.59
N LYS A 789 14.75 19.94 -22.75
CA LYS A 789 14.65 18.67 -23.48
C LYS A 789 15.78 17.75 -23.02
N LYS A 790 15.45 16.69 -22.28
CA LYS A 790 16.43 15.75 -21.72
C LYS A 790 16.29 14.40 -22.42
N SER A 791 17.40 13.83 -22.87
CA SER A 791 17.41 12.50 -23.49
C SER A 791 18.61 11.67 -23.04
N TRP A 792 18.40 10.36 -22.97
CA TRP A 792 19.39 9.37 -22.60
C TRP A 792 19.45 8.26 -23.65
N PHE A 793 20.65 7.87 -24.05
CA PHE A 793 20.88 6.83 -25.05
C PHE A 793 21.79 5.75 -24.47
N ILE A 794 21.27 4.54 -24.33
CA ILE A 794 21.98 3.40 -23.77
C ILE A 794 22.58 2.61 -24.93
N PHE A 795 23.91 2.49 -24.94
CA PHE A 795 24.69 1.82 -25.98
C PHE A 795 25.62 0.78 -25.35
N GLY A 796 25.07 -0.37 -24.94
CA GLY A 796 25.82 -1.45 -24.32
C GLY A 796 26.48 -1.01 -23.00
N GLU A 797 27.77 -0.70 -23.04
CA GLU A 797 28.56 -0.36 -21.84
C GLU A 797 28.62 1.13 -21.54
N LYS A 798 27.93 1.98 -22.31
CA LYS A 798 27.97 3.44 -22.14
C LYS A 798 26.58 4.07 -22.24
N VAL A 799 26.38 5.19 -21.54
CA VAL A 799 25.13 5.95 -21.56
C VAL A 799 25.41 7.39 -21.94
N VAL A 800 24.80 7.86 -23.03
CA VAL A 800 24.91 9.24 -23.52
C VAL A 800 23.79 10.08 -22.93
N PHE A 801 24.11 11.28 -22.48
CA PHE A 801 23.20 12.25 -21.87
C PHE A 801 23.19 13.52 -22.72
N LEU A 802 22.02 13.85 -23.27
CA LEU A 802 21.80 15.10 -23.99
C LEU A 802 20.79 15.98 -23.29
N GLY A 803 21.09 17.27 -23.25
CA GLY A 803 20.20 18.34 -22.82
C GLY A 803 20.21 19.48 -23.80
N SER A 804 19.03 20.01 -24.13
CA SER A 804 18.90 21.21 -24.96
C SER A 804 17.65 22.00 -24.56
N GLY A 805 17.48 23.20 -25.13
CA GLY A 805 16.32 24.04 -24.83
C GLY A 805 16.24 24.47 -23.38
N ILE A 806 17.39 24.57 -22.69
CA ILE A 806 17.43 24.91 -21.27
C ILE A 806 17.11 26.40 -21.15
N ASN A 807 15.92 26.67 -20.63
CA ASN A 807 15.36 28.01 -20.54
C ASN A 807 14.79 28.26 -19.17
N GLN A 808 15.17 29.39 -18.57
CA GLN A 808 14.69 29.85 -17.27
C GLN A 808 14.07 31.24 -17.34
N THR A 809 13.04 31.48 -16.53
CA THR A 809 12.39 32.79 -16.37
C THR A 809 12.76 33.49 -15.06
N THR A 810 13.68 32.90 -14.28
CA THR A 810 14.17 33.43 -12.99
C THR A 810 15.50 34.18 -13.11
N ASP A 811 15.83 34.99 -12.10
CA ASP A 811 17.14 35.65 -11.98
C ASP A 811 18.29 34.67 -11.66
N SER A 812 17.98 33.52 -11.03
CA SER A 812 18.94 32.43 -10.83
C SER A 812 19.13 31.62 -12.12
N PHE A 813 20.37 31.27 -12.43
CA PHE A 813 20.68 30.37 -13.55
C PHE A 813 20.28 28.93 -13.22
N ALA A 814 20.01 28.15 -14.27
CA ALA A 814 19.75 26.73 -14.13
C ALA A 814 21.06 25.96 -13.99
N VAL A 815 21.01 24.79 -13.36
CA VAL A 815 22.18 23.92 -13.15
C VAL A 815 21.80 22.51 -13.55
N THR A 816 22.67 21.82 -14.28
CA THR A 816 22.58 20.36 -14.45
C THR A 816 23.63 19.67 -13.61
N THR A 817 23.19 18.85 -12.66
CA THR A 817 24.09 18.04 -11.84
C THR A 817 24.47 16.79 -12.61
N ILE A 818 25.76 16.61 -12.87
CA ILE A 818 26.24 15.43 -13.60
C ILE A 818 26.45 14.28 -12.61
N GLU A 819 27.06 14.59 -11.47
CA GLU A 819 27.26 13.63 -10.39
C GLU A 819 27.24 14.33 -9.03
N ASN A 820 26.79 13.58 -8.02
CA ASN A 820 26.85 13.90 -6.60
C ASN A 820 27.04 12.58 -5.83
N ARG A 821 28.26 12.04 -5.92
CA ARG A 821 28.61 10.71 -5.45
C ARG A 821 29.02 10.76 -3.97
N LYS A 822 28.29 10.06 -3.10
CA LYS A 822 28.77 9.70 -1.76
C LYS A 822 30.06 8.89 -1.88
N LEU A 823 31.10 9.29 -1.15
CA LEU A 823 32.35 8.56 -1.04
C LEU A 823 32.29 7.63 0.17
N ASN A 824 32.61 6.35 -0.06
CA ASN A 824 32.72 5.35 1.00
C ASN A 824 33.99 5.60 1.84
N GLN A 825 33.83 5.79 3.15
CA GLN A 825 34.91 6.15 4.08
C GLN A 825 35.91 5.02 4.33
N ASP A 826 35.51 3.77 4.07
CA ASP A 826 36.38 2.60 4.18
C ASP A 826 37.19 2.36 2.90
N GLU A 827 36.94 3.15 1.84
CA GLU A 827 37.55 3.02 0.53
C GLU A 827 38.45 4.21 0.17
N THR A 828 39.31 4.03 -0.83
CA THR A 828 40.18 5.12 -1.33
C THR A 828 39.83 5.47 -2.76
N TYR A 829 39.71 6.77 -3.02
CA TYR A 829 39.39 7.28 -4.35
C TYR A 829 40.50 8.16 -4.92
N GLU A 830 40.67 8.11 -6.24
CA GLU A 830 41.47 9.02 -7.04
C GLU A 830 40.56 9.72 -8.05
N LEU A 831 40.67 11.05 -8.12
CA LEU A 831 39.96 11.86 -9.10
C LEU A 831 40.91 12.26 -10.22
N PHE A 832 40.57 11.94 -11.46
CA PHE A 832 41.27 12.41 -12.65
C PHE A 832 40.39 13.42 -13.39
N VAL A 833 40.97 14.53 -13.81
CA VAL A 833 40.33 15.53 -14.69
C VAL A 833 41.23 15.72 -15.90
N ASN A 834 40.72 15.46 -17.10
CA ASN A 834 41.48 15.47 -18.34
C ASN A 834 42.76 14.59 -18.28
N GLY A 835 42.69 13.47 -17.54
CA GLY A 835 43.79 12.54 -17.34
C GLY A 835 44.78 12.92 -16.22
N ASP A 836 44.69 14.13 -15.66
CA ASP A 836 45.54 14.59 -14.57
C ASP A 836 44.90 14.31 -13.20
N ILE A 837 45.70 13.82 -12.25
CA ILE A 837 45.25 13.57 -10.88
C ILE A 837 44.93 14.90 -10.18
N LYS A 838 43.74 14.97 -9.58
CA LYS A 838 43.28 16.06 -8.72
C LYS A 838 43.22 15.58 -7.28
N ASN A 839 43.93 16.27 -6.39
CA ASN A 839 43.84 16.00 -4.95
C ASN A 839 42.53 16.55 -4.38
N PHE A 840 41.88 15.82 -3.47
CA PHE A 840 40.65 16.18 -2.75
C PHE A 840 40.76 17.38 -1.77
N ASN A 841 41.83 18.18 -1.86
CA ASN A 841 42.10 19.33 -0.98
C ASN A 841 41.40 20.61 -1.47
N PHE A 842 40.10 20.55 -1.69
CA PHE A 842 39.26 21.69 -2.09
C PHE A 842 37.84 21.48 -1.56
N GLU A 843 37.17 22.55 -1.14
CA GLU A 843 35.71 22.49 -0.89
C GLU A 843 34.95 22.74 -2.21
N GLN A 844 35.37 23.76 -2.97
CA GLN A 844 34.86 24.07 -4.30
C GLN A 844 36.01 24.47 -5.24
N SER A 845 35.88 24.10 -6.51
CA SER A 845 36.80 24.44 -7.61
C SER A 845 36.00 24.71 -8.88
N GLU A 846 36.46 25.65 -9.69
CA GLU A 846 36.03 25.78 -11.08
C GLU A 846 36.97 24.95 -11.95
N LEU A 847 36.41 24.24 -12.92
CA LEU A 847 37.14 23.50 -13.94
C LEU A 847 36.79 24.12 -15.28
N GLU A 848 37.79 24.47 -16.07
CA GLU A 848 37.62 25.04 -17.41
C GLU A 848 38.00 23.99 -18.45
N ALA A 849 37.31 24.01 -19.60
CA ALA A 849 37.61 23.14 -20.75
C ALA A 849 37.75 21.64 -20.36
N VAL A 850 36.80 21.12 -19.59
CA VAL A 850 36.77 19.72 -19.18
C VAL A 850 36.34 18.86 -20.37
N ASN A 851 37.13 17.83 -20.64
CA ASN A 851 36.89 16.79 -21.64
C ASN A 851 36.62 15.43 -20.97
N SER A 852 37.25 15.13 -19.83
CA SER A 852 36.96 13.90 -19.08
C SER A 852 37.11 14.05 -17.57
N ILE A 853 36.32 13.27 -16.84
CA ILE A 853 36.43 13.06 -15.40
C ILE A 853 36.41 11.56 -15.11
N LEU A 854 37.27 11.08 -14.21
CA LEU A 854 37.21 9.73 -13.67
C LEU A 854 37.26 9.79 -12.15
N LEU A 855 36.25 9.23 -11.50
CA LEU A 855 36.35 8.81 -10.11
C LEU A 855 36.78 7.34 -10.11
N SER A 856 38.01 7.07 -9.68
CA SER A 856 38.59 5.72 -9.65
C SER A 856 38.76 5.23 -8.22
N ASN A 857 38.43 3.98 -7.95
CA ASN A 857 38.97 3.24 -6.82
C ASN A 857 40.14 2.39 -7.32
N PRO A 858 41.38 2.63 -6.86
CA PRO A 858 42.55 1.89 -7.32
C PRO A 858 42.54 0.39 -6.99
N SER A 859 41.77 -0.02 -5.97
CA SER A 859 41.69 -1.38 -5.48
C SER A 859 40.53 -2.17 -6.10
N ASN A 860 39.48 -1.49 -6.56
CA ASN A 860 38.32 -2.10 -7.19
C ASN A 860 37.79 -1.27 -8.37
N SER A 861 38.14 -1.64 -9.60
CA SER A 861 37.67 -0.95 -10.80
C SER A 861 36.14 -1.01 -11.00
N LYS A 862 35.45 -1.95 -10.35
CA LYS A 862 33.97 -2.02 -10.33
C LYS A 862 33.32 -0.94 -9.45
N MET A 863 34.13 -0.05 -8.88
CA MET A 863 33.66 1.17 -8.22
C MET A 863 33.92 2.43 -9.07
N ASN A 864 34.57 2.29 -10.22
CA ASN A 864 34.94 3.41 -11.06
C ASN A 864 33.75 4.00 -11.81
N ILE A 865 33.81 5.31 -12.08
CA ILE A 865 32.84 6.02 -12.92
C ILE A 865 33.57 7.05 -13.77
N GLY A 866 33.54 6.84 -15.09
CA GLY A 866 34.13 7.74 -16.07
C GLY A 866 33.07 8.60 -16.75
N TYR A 867 33.44 9.83 -17.08
CA TYR A 867 32.63 10.79 -17.80
C TYR A 867 33.46 11.38 -18.95
N VAL A 868 32.92 11.40 -20.16
CA VAL A 868 33.50 12.07 -21.33
C VAL A 868 32.54 13.13 -21.82
N PHE A 869 33.02 14.36 -21.98
CA PHE A 869 32.24 15.49 -22.46
C PHE A 869 32.40 15.60 -23.98
N LEU A 870 31.28 15.61 -24.70
CA LEU A 870 31.29 15.61 -26.17
C LEU A 870 31.70 16.98 -26.75
N GLU A 871 31.64 18.02 -25.91
CA GLU A 871 32.21 19.34 -26.14
C GLU A 871 32.94 19.80 -24.87
N GLU A 872 34.05 20.52 -25.00
CA GLU A 872 34.78 21.08 -23.85
C GLU A 872 33.83 21.94 -22.99
N THR A 873 33.70 21.58 -21.71
CA THR A 873 32.68 22.15 -20.82
C THR A 873 33.30 22.74 -19.56
N ASP A 874 32.81 23.90 -19.13
CA ASP A 874 33.16 24.49 -17.83
C ASP A 874 32.25 23.92 -16.74
N LEU A 875 32.86 23.44 -15.64
CA LEU A 875 32.16 22.78 -14.54
C LEU A 875 32.49 23.42 -13.19
N LYS A 876 31.56 23.29 -12.26
CA LYS A 876 31.84 23.42 -10.83
C LYS A 876 32.11 22.03 -10.27
N LEU A 877 33.13 21.92 -9.45
CA LEU A 877 33.52 20.71 -8.73
C LEU A 877 33.55 21.01 -7.24
N SER A 878 32.98 20.14 -6.41
CA SER A 878 33.04 20.26 -4.96
C SER A 878 33.30 18.92 -4.30
N HIS A 879 34.07 18.96 -3.21
CA HIS A 879 34.28 17.84 -2.31
C HIS A 879 33.98 18.32 -0.89
N GLU A 880 32.89 17.85 -0.31
CA GLU A 880 32.40 18.36 0.98
C GLU A 880 31.86 17.25 1.88
N THR A 881 32.09 17.39 3.18
CA THR A 881 31.40 16.63 4.21
C THR A 881 30.04 17.29 4.48
N ARG A 882 28.96 16.55 4.24
CA ARG A 882 27.59 17.01 4.48
C ARG A 882 26.99 16.30 5.67
N SER A 883 26.22 17.04 6.47
CA SER A 883 25.55 16.52 7.66
C SER A 883 24.06 16.77 7.62
N GLY A 884 23.29 15.86 8.19
CA GLY A 884 21.84 15.98 8.35
C GLY A 884 21.29 14.87 9.23
N SER A 885 20.02 15.01 9.62
CA SER A 885 19.31 14.00 10.40
C SER A 885 18.20 13.35 9.59
N TRP A 886 17.78 12.13 9.95
CA TRP A 886 16.60 11.52 9.34
C TRP A 886 15.32 12.31 9.65
N GLN A 887 15.27 12.98 10.81
CA GLN A 887 14.19 13.90 11.17
C GLN A 887 14.02 15.05 10.16
N ASP A 888 15.11 15.53 9.56
CA ASP A 888 15.10 16.63 8.58
C ASP A 888 14.30 16.27 7.32
N ILE A 889 14.21 14.98 6.99
CA ILE A 889 13.50 14.49 5.81
C ILE A 889 12.24 13.69 6.17
N ASN A 890 12.07 13.30 7.43
CA ASN A 890 10.91 12.58 7.95
C ASN A 890 10.70 12.89 9.42
N ALA A 891 9.66 13.66 9.75
CA ALA A 891 9.47 14.22 11.09
C ALA A 891 9.32 13.18 12.21
N ALA A 892 9.01 11.91 11.89
CA ALA A 892 8.86 10.82 12.84
C ALA A 892 10.18 10.06 13.14
N GLN A 893 11.28 10.37 12.44
CA GLN A 893 12.57 9.70 12.58
C GLN A 893 13.48 10.37 13.62
N SER A 894 14.65 9.77 13.87
CA SER A 894 15.66 10.27 14.80
C SER A 894 16.26 11.61 14.35
N ASP A 895 16.49 12.49 15.32
CA ASP A 895 17.24 13.74 15.21
C ASP A 895 18.78 13.53 15.30
N THR A 896 19.24 12.28 15.36
CA THR A 896 20.67 11.95 15.32
C THR A 896 21.28 12.48 14.02
N VAL A 897 22.34 13.27 14.16
CA VAL A 897 23.06 13.84 13.02
C VAL A 897 24.07 12.83 12.49
N TYR A 898 23.99 12.58 11.18
CA TYR A 898 24.94 11.77 10.43
C TYR A 898 25.73 12.64 9.46
N SER A 899 26.90 12.17 9.04
CA SER A 899 27.77 12.88 8.10
C SER A 899 28.33 11.93 7.04
N ASN A 900 28.37 12.38 5.79
CA ASN A 900 28.98 11.66 4.67
C ASN A 900 29.78 12.63 3.79
N GLU A 901 30.80 12.13 3.12
CA GLU A 901 31.58 12.90 2.13
C GLU A 901 30.98 12.73 0.74
N PHE A 902 30.89 13.82 -0.02
CA PHE A 902 30.35 13.81 -1.37
C PHE A 902 31.32 14.48 -2.35
N LEU A 903 31.52 13.84 -3.50
CA LEU A 903 32.13 14.46 -4.67
C LEU A 903 31.01 14.82 -5.66
N MET A 904 30.88 16.11 -5.94
CA MET A 904 29.84 16.62 -6.83
C MET A 904 30.46 17.46 -7.93
N PHE A 905 29.93 17.33 -9.15
CA PHE A 905 30.22 18.29 -10.21
C PHE A 905 29.01 18.53 -11.11
N TYR A 906 28.90 19.76 -11.58
CA TYR A 906 27.72 20.25 -12.27
C TYR A 906 28.06 21.36 -13.27
N GLN A 907 27.19 21.52 -14.27
CA GLN A 907 27.28 22.56 -15.29
C GLN A 907 26.27 23.67 -15.00
N GLU A 908 26.69 24.93 -15.11
CA GLU A 908 25.83 26.11 -14.98
C GLU A 908 25.32 26.57 -16.36
N HIS A 909 24.02 26.81 -16.47
CA HIS A 909 23.33 27.23 -17.70
C HIS A 909 22.92 28.70 -17.59
N LYS A 910 23.73 29.58 -18.17
CA LYS A 910 23.67 31.04 -17.99
C LYS A 910 22.95 31.76 -19.13
N ARG A 911 22.68 31.07 -20.24
CA ARG A 911 22.07 31.64 -21.45
C ARG A 911 20.77 30.90 -21.74
N SER A 912 19.88 31.58 -22.45
CA SER A 912 18.68 30.95 -23.00
C SER A 912 19.09 29.97 -24.10
N ASN A 913 18.38 28.85 -24.18
CA ASN A 913 18.66 27.72 -25.07
C ASN A 913 20.05 27.10 -24.85
N ASP A 914 20.54 27.09 -23.60
CA ASP A 914 21.76 26.36 -23.25
C ASP A 914 21.55 24.84 -23.37
N ALA A 915 22.65 24.09 -23.41
CA ALA A 915 22.70 22.66 -23.66
C ALA A 915 23.79 21.96 -22.84
N TYR A 916 23.69 20.64 -22.70
CA TYR A 916 24.76 19.77 -22.19
C TYR A 916 24.86 18.49 -23.03
N ALA A 917 26.05 17.91 -23.10
CA ALA A 917 26.30 16.66 -23.79
C ALA A 917 27.49 15.91 -23.16
N TYR A 918 27.23 14.75 -22.56
CA TYR A 918 28.26 13.91 -21.95
C TYR A 918 27.92 12.43 -22.04
N VAL A 919 28.92 11.57 -21.82
CA VAL A 919 28.80 10.11 -21.83
C VAL A 919 29.32 9.57 -20.50
N MET A 920 28.53 8.74 -19.85
CA MET A 920 28.93 7.98 -18.66
C MET A 920 29.46 6.60 -19.09
N TYR A 921 30.59 6.22 -18.52
CA TYR A 921 31.25 4.93 -18.68
C TYR A 921 31.36 4.24 -17.30
N PRO A 922 30.41 3.35 -16.96
CA PRO A 922 30.46 2.47 -15.81
C PRO A 922 31.74 1.65 -15.72
N ASN A 923 32.27 1.49 -14.51
CA ASN A 923 33.33 0.53 -14.16
C ASN A 923 34.61 0.61 -15.02
N ILE A 924 34.84 1.77 -15.67
CA ILE A 924 35.95 1.95 -16.61
C ILE A 924 37.26 2.25 -15.88
N THR A 925 38.35 1.65 -16.32
CA THR A 925 39.70 1.97 -15.81
C THR A 925 40.22 3.28 -16.40
N ASN A 926 41.19 3.92 -15.74
CA ASN A 926 41.85 5.12 -16.27
C ASN A 926 42.49 4.88 -17.66
N SER A 927 43.13 3.73 -17.86
CA SER A 927 43.72 3.37 -19.15
C SER A 927 42.66 3.22 -20.26
N GLN A 928 41.51 2.63 -19.97
CA GLN A 928 40.42 2.49 -20.93
C GLN A 928 39.78 3.86 -21.23
N LEU A 929 39.58 4.70 -20.21
CA LEU A 929 39.01 6.03 -20.41
C LEU A 929 39.91 6.91 -21.26
N GLN A 930 41.23 6.88 -21.06
CA GLN A 930 42.18 7.62 -21.89
C GLN A 930 42.08 7.21 -23.37
N VAL A 931 42.00 5.90 -23.66
CA VAL A 931 41.79 5.39 -25.03
C VAL A 931 40.44 5.85 -25.60
N THR A 932 39.41 5.86 -24.76
CA THR A 932 38.05 6.31 -25.13
C THR A 932 38.03 7.81 -25.45
N VAL A 933 38.77 8.63 -24.71
CA VAL A 933 38.88 10.07 -24.97
C VAL A 933 39.63 10.34 -26.28
N GLU A 934 40.68 9.57 -26.58
CA GLU A 934 41.43 9.70 -27.83
C GLU A 934 40.64 9.22 -29.06
N ASN A 935 39.78 8.22 -28.89
CA ASN A 935 39.01 7.57 -29.95
C ASN A 935 37.52 7.56 -29.60
N ASN A 936 36.94 8.70 -29.27
CA ASN A 936 35.53 8.77 -28.89
C ASN A 936 34.65 8.40 -30.09
N SER A 937 33.91 7.31 -29.97
CA SER A 937 33.02 6.81 -31.01
C SER A 937 31.64 7.47 -31.02
N ILE A 938 31.34 8.33 -30.05
CA ILE A 938 30.06 9.02 -29.97
C ILE A 938 30.12 10.35 -30.74
N GLU A 939 29.26 10.48 -31.75
CA GLU A 939 29.06 11.70 -32.52
C GLU A 939 27.69 12.31 -32.21
N ILE A 940 27.64 13.62 -31.95
CA ILE A 940 26.40 14.38 -31.88
C ILE A 940 25.98 14.74 -33.31
N LEU A 941 24.90 14.14 -33.79
CA LEU A 941 24.29 14.51 -35.06
C LEU A 941 23.44 15.77 -34.91
N ARG A 942 22.72 15.88 -33.78
CA ARG A 942 21.87 17.02 -33.46
C ARG A 942 21.61 17.11 -31.95
N ASN A 943 21.61 18.32 -31.38
CA ASN A 943 21.17 18.56 -30.01
C ASN A 943 20.53 19.94 -29.88
N ASP A 944 19.25 20.05 -30.22
CA ASP A 944 18.46 21.28 -29.98
C ASP A 944 16.99 20.96 -29.64
N GLU A 945 16.19 22.01 -29.44
CA GLU A 945 14.80 21.97 -28.97
C GLU A 945 13.86 21.06 -29.76
N THR A 946 14.20 20.75 -31.02
CA THR A 946 13.32 19.99 -31.91
C THR A 946 13.77 18.52 -32.10
N ILE A 947 15.07 18.21 -31.98
CA ILE A 947 15.66 16.87 -32.21
C ILE A 947 16.93 16.73 -31.39
N GLN A 948 17.07 15.58 -30.74
CA GLN A 948 18.31 15.12 -30.16
C GLN A 948 18.70 13.81 -30.83
N ALA A 949 19.88 13.74 -31.44
CA ALA A 949 20.34 12.59 -32.19
C ALA A 949 21.84 12.38 -32.01
N VAL A 950 22.23 11.13 -31.72
CA VAL A 950 23.62 10.70 -31.55
C VAL A 950 23.88 9.42 -32.31
N TYR A 951 25.13 9.22 -32.71
CA TYR A 951 25.60 8.03 -33.40
C TYR A 951 26.82 7.44 -32.68
N ASP A 952 26.76 6.14 -32.38
CA ASP A 952 27.88 5.33 -31.93
C ASP A 952 28.50 4.61 -33.11
N HIS A 953 29.68 5.07 -33.53
CA HIS A 953 30.45 4.50 -34.64
C HIS A 953 30.86 3.04 -34.41
N ASP A 954 31.12 2.65 -33.15
CA ASP A 954 31.57 1.29 -32.83
C ASP A 954 30.42 0.29 -32.93
N ALA A 955 29.28 0.64 -32.33
CA ALA A 955 28.09 -0.21 -32.32
C ALA A 955 27.25 -0.09 -33.61
N LYS A 956 27.57 0.90 -34.46
CA LYS A 956 26.76 1.34 -35.60
C LYS A 956 25.31 1.54 -35.18
N GLN A 957 25.12 2.34 -34.14
CA GLN A 957 23.85 2.51 -33.45
C GLN A 957 23.52 4.00 -33.30
N TRP A 958 22.25 4.34 -33.52
CA TRP A 958 21.73 5.68 -33.38
C TRP A 958 20.69 5.73 -32.26
N GLY A 959 20.71 6.83 -31.55
CA GLY A 959 19.62 7.25 -30.67
C GLY A 959 19.07 8.56 -31.18
N ILE A 960 17.75 8.64 -31.37
CA ILE A 960 17.10 9.79 -32.02
C ILE A 960 15.82 10.11 -31.26
N VAL A 961 15.58 11.39 -31.00
CA VAL A 961 14.34 11.90 -30.39
C VAL A 961 13.86 13.06 -31.24
N LEU A 962 12.71 12.90 -31.87
CA LEU A 962 12.01 13.97 -32.60
C LEU A 962 10.90 14.50 -31.70
N TYR A 963 11.00 15.75 -31.22
CA TYR A 963 10.00 16.35 -30.34
C TYR A 963 8.77 16.88 -31.09
N GLU A 964 8.91 17.04 -32.41
CA GLU A 964 7.89 17.53 -33.34
C GLU A 964 7.95 16.71 -34.65
N ASP A 965 6.90 16.76 -35.47
CA ASP A 965 6.87 16.14 -36.79
C ASP A 965 7.75 16.92 -37.78
N VAL A 966 9.06 16.70 -37.73
CA VAL A 966 10.07 17.33 -38.57
C VAL A 966 10.96 16.28 -39.25
N PRO A 967 11.33 16.49 -40.53
CA PRO A 967 12.17 15.53 -41.25
C PRO A 967 13.58 15.50 -40.68
N PHE A 968 14.06 14.30 -40.35
CA PHE A 968 15.44 14.01 -39.96
C PHE A 968 16.01 12.89 -40.83
N SER A 969 17.00 13.21 -41.66
CA SER A 969 17.63 12.24 -42.57
C SER A 969 18.93 11.70 -41.99
N ILE A 970 19.19 10.42 -42.24
CA ILE A 970 20.50 9.80 -42.02
C ILE A 970 20.95 9.21 -43.36
N ASP A 971 22.20 9.50 -43.74
CA ASP A 971 22.89 9.00 -44.93
C ASP A 971 22.16 9.15 -46.28
N ASP A 972 21.23 10.11 -46.40
CA ASP A 972 20.32 10.32 -47.56
C ASP A 972 19.37 9.15 -47.91
N ASP A 973 19.53 8.00 -47.26
CA ASP A 973 18.83 6.74 -47.55
C ASP A 973 17.48 6.61 -46.83
N PHE A 974 17.33 7.32 -45.70
CA PHE A 974 16.13 7.25 -44.86
C PHE A 974 15.86 8.56 -44.12
N THR A 975 14.58 8.94 -44.09
CA THR A 975 14.08 10.13 -43.39
C THR A 975 13.00 9.74 -42.38
N PHE A 976 13.21 10.12 -41.12
CA PHE A 976 12.20 10.07 -40.08
C PHE A 976 11.38 11.36 -40.13
N ASN A 977 10.06 11.27 -40.28
CA ASN A 977 9.19 12.45 -40.38
C ASN A 977 8.30 12.67 -39.16
N LYS A 978 8.15 11.64 -38.32
CA LYS A 978 7.18 11.63 -37.23
C LYS A 978 7.82 11.90 -35.88
N LYS A 979 7.15 12.67 -35.03
CA LYS A 979 7.47 12.80 -33.62
C LYS A 979 7.60 11.42 -32.97
N GLY A 980 8.56 11.29 -32.07
CA GLY A 980 8.79 10.08 -31.29
C GLY A 980 10.24 9.86 -30.89
N ILE A 981 10.45 8.77 -30.18
CA ILE A 981 11.72 8.30 -29.68
C ILE A 981 12.09 7.08 -30.53
N TYR A 982 13.30 7.09 -31.09
CA TYR A 982 13.81 6.04 -31.94
C TYR A 982 15.15 5.53 -31.43
N SER A 983 15.33 4.23 -31.49
CA SER A 983 16.65 3.59 -31.36
C SER A 983 16.88 2.74 -32.61
N MET A 984 18.01 2.92 -33.28
CA MET A 984 18.28 2.26 -34.56
C MET A 984 19.66 1.63 -34.58
N LYS A 985 19.82 0.48 -35.25
CA LYS A 985 21.11 -0.21 -35.40
C LYS A 985 21.28 -0.76 -36.81
N LEU A 986 22.47 -0.59 -37.36
CA LEU A 986 22.85 -1.14 -38.65
C LEU A 986 23.34 -2.58 -38.47
N LYS A 987 22.64 -3.52 -39.11
CA LYS A 987 23.06 -4.91 -39.30
C LYS A 987 23.59 -5.08 -40.73
N TYR A 988 24.24 -6.20 -41.02
CA TYR A 988 25.02 -6.41 -42.26
C TYR A 988 24.32 -5.97 -43.55
N ASP A 989 23.02 -6.20 -43.68
CA ASP A 989 22.21 -5.93 -44.88
C ASP A 989 20.92 -5.12 -44.61
N HIS A 990 20.69 -4.63 -43.38
CA HIS A 990 19.48 -3.88 -43.02
C HIS A 990 19.67 -3.02 -41.75
N TYR A 991 18.80 -2.04 -41.56
CA TYR A 991 18.61 -1.35 -40.28
C TYR A 991 17.50 -2.01 -39.47
N ILE A 992 17.70 -2.11 -38.16
CA ILE A 992 16.63 -2.38 -37.20
C ILE A 992 16.31 -1.06 -36.52
N VAL A 993 15.03 -0.66 -36.53
CA VAL A 993 14.56 0.59 -35.93
C VAL A 993 13.49 0.26 -34.92
N SER A 994 13.69 0.66 -33.67
CA SER A 994 12.69 0.66 -32.62
C SER A 994 12.10 2.06 -32.46
N TYR A 995 10.78 2.16 -32.29
CA TYR A 995 10.05 3.42 -32.18
C TYR A 995 9.00 3.39 -31.08
N TYR A 996 8.84 4.53 -30.43
CA TYR A 996 7.75 4.84 -29.52
C TYR A 996 7.42 6.33 -29.56
N ASP A 997 6.15 6.71 -29.68
CA ASP A 997 5.68 8.07 -29.39
C ASP A 997 4.92 8.06 -28.06
N PRO A 998 5.48 8.64 -26.99
CA PRO A 998 4.81 8.71 -25.70
C PRO A 998 3.45 9.41 -25.69
N THR A 999 3.17 10.25 -26.70
CA THR A 999 1.88 10.95 -26.81
C THR A 999 0.81 10.12 -27.52
N ASP A 1000 1.19 9.01 -28.16
CA ASP A 1000 0.28 8.11 -28.84
C ASP A 1000 0.01 6.85 -28.01
N GLN A 1001 -1.26 6.63 -27.68
CA GLN A 1001 -1.70 5.46 -26.92
C GLN A 1001 -2.00 4.25 -27.82
N ALA A 1002 -1.84 4.38 -29.14
CA ALA A 1002 -2.07 3.32 -30.10
C ALA A 1002 -1.12 2.12 -29.90
N LEU A 1003 -1.65 0.91 -30.08
CA LEU A 1003 -0.93 -0.36 -29.95
C LEU A 1003 -1.08 -1.21 -31.21
N GLY A 1004 -0.13 -2.11 -31.44
CA GLY A 1004 -0.21 -3.05 -32.56
C GLY A 1004 0.22 -2.42 -33.88
N SER A 1005 -0.35 -2.91 -34.99
CA SER A 1005 -0.02 -2.43 -36.35
C SER A 1005 -0.64 -1.07 -36.71
N SER A 1006 -1.32 -0.39 -35.79
CA SER A 1006 -1.85 0.97 -36.02
C SER A 1006 -0.79 2.07 -35.87
N VAL A 1007 0.41 1.71 -35.40
CA VAL A 1007 1.54 2.63 -35.30
C VAL A 1007 2.09 2.90 -36.70
N ASP A 1008 1.77 4.06 -37.27
CA ASP A 1008 2.38 4.52 -38.53
C ASP A 1008 3.70 5.23 -38.20
N LEU A 1009 4.80 4.72 -38.73
CA LEU A 1009 6.15 5.23 -38.47
C LEU A 1009 6.56 6.37 -39.41
N GLU A 1010 5.82 6.59 -40.50
CA GLU A 1010 6.13 7.56 -41.57
C GLU A 1010 7.65 7.67 -41.87
N ILE A 1011 8.31 6.52 -42.01
CA ILE A 1011 9.71 6.44 -42.45
C ILE A 1011 9.70 6.45 -43.97
N ASP A 1012 10.14 7.57 -44.55
CA ASP A 1012 10.40 7.65 -45.99
C ASP A 1012 11.74 6.96 -46.25
N SER A 1013 11.67 5.68 -46.62
CA SER A 1013 12.81 4.89 -47.08
C SER A 1013 12.69 4.58 -48.57
N LEU A 1014 13.83 4.49 -49.26
CA LEU A 1014 13.89 4.13 -50.68
C LEU A 1014 13.39 2.69 -50.96
N HIS A 1015 13.22 1.87 -49.92
CA HIS A 1015 13.06 0.42 -50.05
C HIS A 1015 11.90 -0.18 -49.25
N GLY A 1016 11.10 0.64 -48.56
CA GLY A 1016 10.07 0.17 -47.64
C GLY A 1016 10.65 -0.35 -46.31
N TYR A 1017 9.80 -0.88 -45.44
CA TYR A 1017 10.18 -1.52 -44.20
C TYR A 1017 9.20 -2.65 -43.84
N ASP A 1018 9.66 -3.62 -43.06
CA ASP A 1018 8.86 -4.72 -42.52
C ASP A 1018 8.73 -4.60 -41.01
N ILE A 1019 7.53 -4.80 -40.45
CA ILE A 1019 7.31 -4.80 -39.00
C ILE A 1019 7.72 -6.15 -38.43
N VAL A 1020 8.75 -6.16 -37.57
CA VAL A 1020 9.29 -7.35 -36.91
C VAL A 1020 8.62 -7.58 -35.55
N LYS A 1021 8.30 -6.49 -34.85
CA LYS A 1021 7.60 -6.52 -33.56
C LYS A 1021 6.63 -5.35 -33.50
N VAL A 1022 5.39 -5.65 -33.13
CA VAL A 1022 4.38 -4.63 -32.85
C VAL A 1022 4.42 -4.23 -31.37
N SER A 1023 4.05 -2.98 -31.08
CA SER A 1023 3.89 -2.54 -29.69
C SER A 1023 2.77 -3.31 -28.97
N THR A 1024 2.97 -3.50 -27.67
CA THR A 1024 2.06 -4.18 -26.75
C THR A 1024 1.95 -3.39 -25.45
N GLU A 1025 1.00 -3.74 -24.58
CA GLU A 1025 0.93 -3.18 -23.23
C GLU A 1025 2.18 -3.50 -22.37
N SER A 1026 2.89 -4.61 -22.66
CA SER A 1026 4.11 -4.97 -21.94
C SER A 1026 5.39 -4.35 -22.48
N ASP A 1027 5.36 -3.91 -23.73
CA ASP A 1027 6.47 -3.23 -24.38
C ASP A 1027 5.92 -2.34 -25.47
N ARG A 1028 6.00 -1.03 -25.24
CA ARG A 1028 5.45 0.01 -26.13
C ARG A 1028 6.26 0.20 -27.41
N SER A 1029 7.40 -0.50 -27.56
CA SER A 1029 8.28 -0.41 -28.72
C SER A 1029 7.70 -1.13 -29.94
N THR A 1030 7.63 -0.44 -31.08
CA THR A 1030 7.43 -1.06 -32.40
C THR A 1030 8.79 -1.19 -33.09
N ILE A 1031 9.15 -2.40 -33.50
CA ILE A 1031 10.43 -2.66 -34.18
C ILE A 1031 10.18 -3.00 -35.65
N VAL A 1032 10.88 -2.30 -36.53
CA VAL A 1032 10.88 -2.53 -37.98
C VAL A 1032 12.27 -2.81 -38.51
N GLN A 1033 12.30 -3.50 -39.64
CA GLN A 1033 13.48 -3.78 -40.42
C GLN A 1033 13.43 -3.00 -41.74
N VAL A 1034 14.50 -2.27 -42.05
CA VAL A 1034 14.63 -1.47 -43.27
C VAL A 1034 15.81 -2.01 -44.08
N PRO A 1035 15.59 -2.63 -45.26
CA PRO A 1035 16.67 -3.27 -46.03
C PRO A 1035 17.64 -2.28 -46.68
N ILE A 1036 18.90 -2.70 -46.83
CA ILE A 1036 19.96 -1.98 -47.54
C ILE A 1036 20.29 -2.77 -48.80
N LEU A 1037 20.05 -2.22 -50.00
CA LEU A 1037 20.53 -2.88 -51.21
C LEU A 1037 22.01 -2.54 -51.43
N GLY A 1038 22.86 -3.56 -51.36
CA GLY A 1038 24.20 -3.49 -51.91
C GLY A 1038 24.15 -3.13 -53.39
N ASP A 1039 24.95 -2.14 -53.78
CA ASP A 1039 25.10 -1.68 -55.15
C ASP A 1039 25.24 -2.89 -56.10
N ALA A 1040 24.26 -3.11 -56.97
CA ALA A 1040 24.19 -4.28 -57.87
C ALA A 1040 25.25 -4.24 -58.99
N ASN A 1041 26.40 -3.59 -58.78
CA ASN A 1041 27.46 -3.38 -59.76
C ASN A 1041 28.90 -3.62 -59.29
N SER A 1042 29.17 -4.06 -58.04
CA SER A 1042 30.53 -4.45 -57.64
C SER A 1042 30.75 -5.96 -57.77
N ASN A 1043 31.16 -6.40 -58.97
CA ASN A 1043 31.86 -7.67 -59.16
C ASN A 1043 33.27 -7.57 -58.54
N GLU A 1044 33.38 -7.62 -57.21
CA GLU A 1044 34.66 -7.90 -56.55
C GLU A 1044 34.54 -9.19 -55.72
N THR A 1045 35.16 -10.24 -56.24
CA THR A 1045 35.48 -11.48 -55.53
C THR A 1045 36.26 -11.17 -54.25
N ILE A 1046 35.70 -11.54 -53.09
CA ILE A 1046 36.37 -11.55 -51.79
C ILE A 1046 37.08 -12.93 -51.62
N PRO A 1047 38.34 -13.00 -51.12
CA PRO A 1047 39.02 -14.26 -50.87
C PRO A 1047 38.62 -14.92 -49.54
N ASP A 1048 38.59 -16.26 -49.54
CA ASP A 1048 38.42 -17.11 -48.35
C ASP A 1048 39.38 -16.74 -47.21
N VAL A 1049 38.83 -16.56 -46.00
CA VAL A 1049 39.56 -16.72 -44.74
C VAL A 1049 38.70 -17.56 -43.80
N GLU A 1050 39.31 -18.64 -43.31
CA GLU A 1050 38.74 -19.72 -42.51
C GLU A 1050 38.04 -19.22 -41.23
N ASP A 1051 36.77 -19.60 -41.11
CA ASP A 1051 35.96 -19.51 -39.91
C ASP A 1051 36.23 -20.76 -39.05
N ASN A 1052 36.70 -20.56 -37.81
CA ASN A 1052 36.75 -21.60 -36.79
C ASN A 1052 35.55 -21.39 -35.88
N GLN A 1053 34.40 -21.90 -36.32
CA GLN A 1053 33.24 -22.11 -35.45
C GLN A 1053 33.42 -23.40 -34.66
N SER A 1054 33.33 -23.29 -33.33
CA SER A 1054 32.83 -24.38 -32.51
C SER A 1054 31.36 -24.08 -32.21
N GLU A 1055 30.52 -24.95 -32.77
CA GLU A 1055 29.08 -25.10 -32.56
C GLU A 1055 28.73 -25.13 -31.06
N ASP A 1056 27.67 -24.44 -30.68
CA ASP A 1056 26.49 -25.05 -30.03
C ASP A 1056 25.42 -23.96 -29.86
N ASP A 1057 24.54 -23.84 -30.85
CA ASP A 1057 23.19 -23.32 -30.64
C ASP A 1057 22.27 -23.75 -31.80
N GLU A 1058 21.43 -24.74 -31.54
CA GLU A 1058 20.03 -24.81 -32.00
C GLU A 1058 19.41 -26.15 -31.56
N SER A 1059 18.46 -26.10 -30.62
CA SER A 1059 17.06 -26.46 -30.92
C SER A 1059 16.22 -26.55 -29.64
N LEU A 1060 15.20 -25.70 -29.56
CA LEU A 1060 13.95 -26.01 -28.88
C LEU A 1060 12.80 -25.42 -29.71
N GLU A 1061 12.10 -26.28 -30.46
CA GLU A 1061 10.65 -26.10 -30.64
C GLU A 1061 9.96 -27.47 -30.59
N ASN A 1062 9.18 -27.61 -29.51
CA ASN A 1062 7.88 -28.27 -29.37
C ASN A 1062 7.63 -29.63 -30.05
N ASP A 1063 7.44 -30.63 -29.19
CA ASP A 1063 6.68 -31.83 -29.49
C ASP A 1063 5.49 -31.91 -28.53
N ASN A 1064 4.27 -31.94 -29.06
CA ASN A 1064 3.07 -32.23 -28.29
C ASN A 1064 2.29 -33.35 -28.99
N GLN A 1065 2.49 -34.57 -28.48
CA GLN A 1065 1.58 -35.73 -28.41
C GLN A 1065 1.01 -36.27 -29.75
N GLU A 1066 0.98 -37.57 -30.06
CA GLU A 1066 0.69 -38.73 -29.24
C GLU A 1066 1.05 -40.01 -30.03
N LYS A 1067 1.43 -41.08 -29.33
CA LYS A 1067 1.77 -42.41 -29.87
C LYS A 1067 0.54 -43.14 -30.41
N GLU A 1068 0.67 -43.77 -31.58
CA GLU A 1068 0.30 -45.19 -31.75
C GLU A 1068 0.93 -45.85 -33.00
N SER A 1069 0.99 -47.17 -32.93
CA SER A 1069 2.03 -48.08 -33.42
C SER A 1069 1.97 -48.55 -34.88
N ASP A 1070 3.13 -49.04 -35.33
CA ASP A 1070 3.38 -49.96 -36.45
C ASP A 1070 2.25 -50.93 -36.85
N GLY A 1071 2.07 -51.12 -38.16
CA GLY A 1071 1.22 -52.20 -38.68
C GLY A 1071 0.97 -52.30 -40.19
N ILE A 1072 2.01 -52.58 -40.99
CA ILE A 1072 2.01 -53.58 -42.08
C ILE A 1072 1.11 -53.36 -43.34
N LYS A 1073 1.78 -53.44 -44.53
CA LYS A 1073 1.30 -53.84 -45.89
C LYS A 1073 0.40 -52.85 -46.65
N GLU A 1074 0.37 -52.78 -47.97
CA GLU A 1074 1.05 -53.35 -49.14
C GLU A 1074 0.48 -52.53 -50.31
N GLU A 1075 1.22 -52.39 -51.41
CA GLU A 1075 0.70 -52.10 -52.77
C GLU A 1075 -0.04 -50.76 -52.97
N GLY A 1076 0.22 -49.95 -53.99
CA GLY A 1076 0.95 -50.14 -55.21
C GLY A 1076 0.52 -49.04 -56.18
N ASN A 1077 1.38 -48.81 -57.15
CA ASN A 1077 1.01 -48.43 -58.52
C ASN A 1077 0.35 -47.06 -58.79
N THR A 1078 1.20 -46.21 -59.37
CA THR A 1078 1.08 -45.69 -60.75
C THR A 1078 0.04 -44.60 -61.07
N THR A 1079 0.62 -43.50 -61.54
CA THR A 1079 0.46 -42.90 -62.89
C THR A 1079 -0.50 -41.74 -63.14
N LEU A 1080 0.13 -40.73 -63.78
CA LEU A 1080 -0.23 -40.03 -65.02
C LEU A 1080 -1.16 -38.80 -64.95
N ASN A 1081 -0.50 -37.65 -65.18
CA ASN A 1081 -0.54 -36.82 -66.40
C ASN A 1081 -1.87 -36.25 -66.97
N ASN A 1082 -1.66 -35.04 -67.50
CA ASN A 1082 -2.42 -34.25 -68.48
C ASN A 1082 -3.50 -33.34 -67.86
N GLY A 1083 -3.62 -32.07 -68.22
CA GLY A 1083 -3.10 -31.36 -69.38
C GLY A 1083 -4.25 -30.80 -70.22
N SER A 1084 -4.17 -29.49 -70.46
CA SER A 1084 -4.69 -28.70 -71.59
C SER A 1084 -6.19 -28.33 -71.70
N SER A 1085 -6.39 -26.99 -71.72
CA SER A 1085 -7.07 -26.13 -72.72
C SER A 1085 -8.55 -26.37 -73.06
N ALA A 1086 -9.40 -25.34 -73.26
CA ALA A 1086 -9.33 -24.35 -74.35
C ALA A 1086 -10.62 -23.48 -74.40
N ASN A 1087 -10.46 -22.31 -75.05
CA ASN A 1087 -11.43 -21.55 -75.90
C ASN A 1087 -12.51 -20.67 -75.24
N ASP A 1088 -12.90 -19.49 -75.78
CA ASP A 1088 -12.39 -18.58 -76.82
C ASP A 1088 -13.30 -17.31 -76.86
N SER A 1089 -12.84 -16.24 -77.53
CA SER A 1089 -13.57 -15.25 -78.36
C SER A 1089 -13.46 -13.72 -78.07
N ASN A 1090 -12.72 -13.06 -78.99
CA ASN A 1090 -12.96 -11.80 -79.77
C ASN A 1090 -13.18 -10.42 -79.09
N ALA A 1091 -12.83 -9.24 -79.64
CA ALA A 1091 -11.90 -8.71 -80.67
C ALA A 1091 -12.03 -7.15 -80.73
N ASN A 1092 -10.90 -6.42 -80.89
CA ASN A 1092 -10.67 -5.16 -81.67
C ASN A 1092 -11.32 -3.80 -81.24
N ASP A 1093 -10.71 -2.60 -81.32
CA ASP A 1093 -9.35 -2.09 -81.65
C ASP A 1093 -9.28 -0.53 -81.45
N PHE A 1094 -8.06 0.04 -81.43
CA PHE A 1094 -7.61 1.44 -81.70
C PHE A 1094 -7.48 2.60 -80.64
N GLU A 1095 -6.20 3.03 -80.50
CA GLU A 1095 -5.51 4.34 -80.24
C GLU A 1095 -5.81 5.21 -79.00
N LYS A 1096 -4.86 5.56 -78.09
CA LYS A 1096 -3.56 6.29 -78.08
C LYS A 1096 -3.65 7.84 -77.89
N GLU A 1097 -2.81 8.31 -76.97
CA GLU A 1097 -2.11 9.62 -76.87
C GLU A 1097 -2.65 10.80 -76.03
N ILE A 1098 -1.94 11.03 -74.91
CA ILE A 1098 -1.18 12.25 -74.50
C ILE A 1098 -1.88 13.62 -74.54
N ALA A 1099 -1.94 14.28 -73.36
CA ALA A 1099 -1.56 15.69 -73.25
C ALA A 1099 -1.21 16.11 -71.81
N ASN A 1100 0.05 16.49 -71.64
CA ASN A 1100 0.65 17.25 -70.55
C ASN A 1100 -0.05 18.59 -70.27
N ASN A 1101 -0.12 18.98 -69.00
CA ASN A 1101 0.48 20.22 -68.46
C ASN A 1101 0.24 20.27 -66.94
N LYS A 1102 1.29 20.19 -66.11
CA LYS A 1102 2.20 21.28 -65.69
C LYS A 1102 1.51 22.39 -64.88
N THR A 1103 2.21 22.72 -63.78
CA THR A 1103 2.23 23.97 -62.97
C THR A 1103 1.12 24.20 -61.94
N LEU A 1104 1.41 23.86 -60.67
CA LEU A 1104 1.71 24.75 -59.51
C LEU A 1104 1.42 26.27 -59.70
N PRO A 1105 1.32 27.11 -58.64
CA PRO A 1105 0.87 26.95 -57.24
C PRO A 1105 0.03 28.17 -56.74
N LEU A 1106 -0.12 28.31 -55.41
CA LEU A 1106 -0.33 29.56 -54.62
C LEU A 1106 -1.76 29.98 -54.17
N THR A 1107 -1.91 29.89 -52.85
CA THR A 1107 -2.35 30.91 -51.87
C THR A 1107 -3.84 31.23 -51.65
N ALA A 1108 -4.25 30.95 -50.39
CA ALA A 1108 -4.99 31.77 -49.41
C ALA A 1108 -5.42 33.19 -49.87
N THR A 1109 -6.57 33.79 -49.50
CA THR A 1109 -7.40 33.69 -48.26
C THR A 1109 -8.73 34.45 -48.50
N HIS A 1110 -9.80 34.06 -47.76
CA HIS A 1110 -11.01 34.82 -47.36
C HIS A 1110 -11.90 35.52 -48.44
N THR A 1111 -13.25 35.45 -48.44
CA THR A 1111 -14.19 35.74 -47.34
C THR A 1111 -15.64 35.29 -47.68
N LEU A 1112 -16.35 34.91 -46.62
CA LEU A 1112 -17.78 34.68 -46.34
C LEU A 1112 -18.92 35.10 -47.31
N ASN A 1113 -19.95 34.24 -47.37
CA ASN A 1113 -21.34 34.49 -46.92
C ASN A 1113 -22.03 33.14 -46.62
N LEU A 1114 -22.36 32.78 -45.36
CA LEU A 1114 -23.54 33.14 -44.53
C LEU A 1114 -24.77 32.22 -44.73
N ILE A 1115 -25.04 31.39 -43.70
CA ILE A 1115 -26.29 31.17 -42.91
C ILE A 1115 -26.02 29.91 -42.03
N PHE A 1116 -25.52 29.99 -40.79
CA PHE A 1116 -26.12 30.32 -39.47
C PHE A 1116 -27.28 29.41 -38.99
N LEU A 1117 -27.43 28.95 -37.74
CA LEU A 1117 -26.56 28.61 -36.57
C LEU A 1117 -27.47 28.26 -35.36
N GLY A 1118 -26.94 27.49 -34.40
CA GLY A 1118 -26.98 27.84 -32.95
C GLY A 1118 -27.69 26.86 -31.99
N ALA A 1119 -27.18 26.55 -30.77
CA ALA A 1119 -25.95 26.98 -30.08
C ALA A 1119 -25.70 26.21 -28.74
N LEU A 1120 -24.40 26.04 -28.43
CA LEU A 1120 -23.62 26.22 -27.17
C LEU A 1120 -23.88 25.51 -25.81
N ALA A 1121 -22.77 25.51 -25.05
CA ALA A 1121 -22.35 24.78 -23.87
C ALA A 1121 -22.54 25.50 -22.51
N LEU A 1122 -22.24 24.73 -21.44
CA LEU A 1122 -21.77 25.09 -20.08
C LEU A 1122 -22.69 25.86 -19.11
N SER A 1123 -22.92 25.20 -17.95
CA SER A 1123 -22.83 25.68 -16.56
C SER A 1123 -24.05 25.44 -15.66
N LEU A 1124 -23.70 25.19 -14.38
CA LEU A 1124 -24.46 24.84 -13.19
C LEU A 1124 -25.86 25.46 -13.01
N GLY A 1125 -26.69 24.74 -12.24
CA GLY A 1125 -27.39 25.38 -11.13
C GLY A 1125 -28.91 25.51 -11.28
N SER A 1126 -29.59 24.61 -10.55
CA SER A 1126 -30.76 24.93 -9.72
C SER A 1126 -32.11 25.24 -10.40
N VAL A 1127 -33.15 24.77 -9.70
CA VAL A 1127 -34.57 25.13 -9.80
C VAL A 1127 -35.39 24.30 -10.80
N LEU A 1128 -35.94 23.19 -10.32
CA LEU A 1128 -37.33 23.26 -9.81
C LEU A 1128 -37.68 22.06 -8.90
N MET A 1129 -37.42 22.24 -7.61
CA MET A 1129 -38.49 21.97 -6.64
C MET A 1129 -39.65 22.94 -6.94
N LEU A 1130 -40.87 22.50 -6.60
CA LEU A 1130 -42.14 23.25 -6.54
C LEU A 1130 -43.05 23.19 -7.76
N TYR A 1131 -43.80 22.09 -7.86
CA TYR A 1131 -45.25 22.12 -7.56
C TYR A 1131 -45.69 20.68 -7.17
N LYS A 1132 -45.81 20.40 -5.87
CA LYS A 1132 -47.06 20.47 -5.09
C LYS A 1132 -48.07 19.35 -5.39
N LYS A 1133 -48.14 18.40 -4.47
CA LYS A 1133 -49.22 18.31 -3.46
C LYS A 1133 -50.66 18.46 -4.00
N LYS A 1134 -51.35 17.33 -4.19
CA LYS A 1134 -52.63 16.93 -3.54
C LYS A 1134 -53.33 15.87 -4.39
N VAL A 1135 -53.63 14.70 -3.83
CA VAL A 1135 -54.94 14.37 -3.23
C VAL A 1135 -54.90 12.92 -2.74
N ARG A 1136 -55.03 12.75 -1.42
CA ARG A 1136 -55.76 11.69 -0.69
C ARG A 1136 -55.98 10.34 -1.40
N LYS A 1137 -55.40 9.28 -0.85
CA LYS A 1137 -56.13 8.38 0.06
C LYS A 1137 -55.18 7.53 0.88
#